data_AF-A0A350PLY9-F1
#
_entry.id   AF-A0A350PLY9-F1
#
_cell.length_a   1.000
_cell.length_b   1.000
_cell.length_c   1.000
_cell.angle_alpha   90.00
_cell.angle_beta   90.00
_cell.angle_gamma   90.00
#
_symmetry.space_group_name_H-M   'P 1'
#
loop_
_entity.id
_entity.type
_entity.pdbx_description
1 polymer ?
#
loop_
_entity_poly.entity_id
_entity_poly.type
_entity_poly.pdbx_seq_one_letter_code
_entity_poly.pdbx_strand_id
1 'polypeptide(L)'
;MIPYFLCLADKNEASITETNKWSNYYSNDSYNWENPPSKPDQRLIDHLVKEPETRNLHVYRINLKGEHSAFKKNLENALNPQIIMDFGDKKVINEENFEAVFDHWKNILGKYIVNGYKDSFYFLSNIQKDKIIVDRENSRVVFTFEDKNSKTQKVLMKDYDYFWGVYDYITSQETINGIHAKLDRLTDENQRRFEGEFYTPLRFGKKAIHYISEVLGKNWYKSGKYRIWDMAAGTGNLEYHLPAEAYKYLYMSTLHASEADHLNKVFPNATCFQYDYLNDDVEYLLTKDNLPFEPNWKLPKKLRDESKDDSITWLVYINPPFATAQVGGAKGESKKGVSKTKVEVLMDNENVGHVKRELFAQFMFRLTHELPKNTYLGMFSKLKYLNAPDSVEYRDRFFNYKYEKGFLFKSTNFNGVKGKYPICFLLWNLAKDRELKSISIDIADESAKTIGTKHLQLIEKGDVINKWFERPKNSNEYILPPLSNGISVRENNSDTRHRARPDFLASICSKGNDFQNSKYVVILSSPSVSAGAFTVNDENFEKALVLHAVRKIPRPTWLNDRNQFLIPHTEPNQEFYNDCIIWSLFSSSNETTSLSNVEYLGNTYQIKNNFYPFLIEELKKWEIKDPDFRQQLSVDENRFVAKWIKKSELSEEAKEVLTKAKEVYKFFYSHINEMATQNWKIENWDSGWYQIRRCLNEHNFATEEMNELKKVSDDLANKILPQIEEFGFLDKDEVYEEI
;
A
#
# COMPACT_ATOMS: atom_id res chain seq x y z
N MET A 1 22.77 13.87 -17.74
CA MET A 1 24.00 14.49 -18.29
C MET A 1 25.14 13.74 -17.66
N ILE A 2 26.07 13.17 -18.42
CA ILE A 2 27.21 12.46 -17.84
C ILE A 2 28.36 13.48 -17.76
N PRO A 3 28.82 13.86 -16.57
CA PRO A 3 29.89 14.86 -16.43
C PRO A 3 31.20 14.31 -17.02
N TYR A 4 32.13 15.18 -17.43
CA TYR A 4 33.44 14.72 -17.95
C TYR A 4 34.28 14.03 -16.87
N PHE A 5 34.14 14.48 -15.61
CA PHE A 5 34.81 13.90 -14.45
C PHE A 5 33.78 13.42 -13.41
N LEU A 6 34.04 12.27 -12.80
CA LEU A 6 33.40 11.79 -11.58
C LEU A 6 34.22 12.25 -10.37
N CYS A 7 33.51 12.74 -9.35
CA CYS A 7 34.07 12.95 -8.02
C CYS A 7 33.49 11.90 -7.09
N LEU A 8 34.36 11.06 -6.53
CA LEU A 8 34.02 10.05 -5.52
C LEU A 8 34.42 10.64 -4.17
N ALA A 9 33.52 10.65 -3.19
CA ALA A 9 33.82 11.17 -1.87
C ALA A 9 33.11 10.37 -0.78
N ASP A 10 33.82 10.13 0.31
CA ASP A 10 33.32 9.58 1.57
C ASP A 10 33.79 10.50 2.71
N LYS A 11 33.45 10.17 3.97
CA LYS A 11 33.71 11.00 5.16
C LYS A 11 35.15 11.49 5.28
N ASN A 12 36.14 10.67 4.89
CA ASN A 12 37.56 10.97 5.09
C ASN A 12 38.41 10.87 3.82
N GLU A 13 37.82 10.48 2.69
CA GLU A 13 38.55 10.16 1.46
C GLU A 13 37.83 10.70 0.23
N ALA A 14 38.58 11.08 -0.81
CA ALA A 14 38.01 11.51 -2.08
C ALA A 14 38.89 11.11 -3.27
N SER A 15 38.30 11.03 -4.47
CA SER A 15 39.01 10.76 -5.72
C SER A 15 38.33 11.45 -6.90
N ILE A 16 39.10 11.74 -7.95
CA ILE A 16 38.60 12.35 -9.20
C ILE A 16 39.06 11.47 -10.35
N THR A 17 38.15 11.15 -11.27
CA THR A 17 38.43 10.31 -12.44
C THR A 17 37.63 10.75 -13.65
N GLU A 18 38.12 10.46 -14.86
CA GLU A 18 37.38 10.74 -16.09
C GLU A 18 36.22 9.75 -16.22
N THR A 19 35.04 10.27 -16.52
CA THR A 19 33.83 9.45 -16.52
C THR A 19 33.87 8.40 -17.63
N ASN A 20 34.36 8.74 -18.82
CA ASN A 20 34.42 7.85 -19.99
C ASN A 20 35.16 6.51 -19.74
N LYS A 21 36.12 6.48 -18.80
CA LYS A 21 36.83 5.26 -18.37
C LYS A 21 35.89 4.21 -17.78
N TRP A 22 34.73 4.65 -17.28
CA TRP A 22 33.71 3.81 -16.67
C TRP A 22 32.53 3.53 -17.61
N SER A 23 32.64 3.89 -18.89
CA SER A 23 31.55 3.76 -19.87
C SER A 23 31.03 2.34 -20.03
N ASN A 24 31.91 1.36 -19.96
CA ASN A 24 31.57 -0.07 -19.98
C ASN A 24 30.73 -0.51 -18.77
N TYR A 25 30.64 0.29 -17.72
CA TYR A 25 29.84 0.04 -16.53
C TYR A 25 28.51 0.77 -16.61
N TYR A 26 28.51 2.10 -16.68
CA TYR A 26 27.25 2.86 -16.66
C TYR A 26 26.43 2.75 -17.95
N SER A 27 27.03 2.29 -19.05
CA SER A 27 26.31 1.96 -20.29
C SER A 27 25.88 0.49 -20.34
N ASN A 28 26.24 -0.29 -19.31
CA ASN A 28 25.94 -1.70 -19.20
C ASN A 28 24.79 -1.91 -18.23
N ASP A 29 23.70 -2.41 -18.78
CA ASP A 29 22.47 -2.60 -18.04
C ASP A 29 22.33 -3.97 -17.36
N SER A 30 23.39 -4.79 -17.39
CA SER A 30 23.40 -6.08 -16.68
C SER A 30 23.52 -5.94 -15.16
N TYR A 31 23.91 -4.76 -14.68
CA TYR A 31 23.96 -4.42 -13.25
C TYR A 31 22.63 -3.86 -12.76
N ASN A 32 22.28 -4.17 -11.51
CA ASN A 32 21.09 -3.60 -10.86
C ASN A 32 21.39 -2.20 -10.31
N TRP A 33 21.02 -1.18 -11.08
CA TRP A 33 21.17 0.23 -10.73
C TRP A 33 20.07 0.79 -9.80
N GLU A 34 19.03 -0.01 -9.49
CA GLU A 34 17.97 0.39 -8.55
C GLU A 34 18.37 0.15 -7.09
N ASN A 35 19.41 -0.65 -6.86
CA ASN A 35 19.98 -0.85 -5.54
C ASN A 35 20.49 0.49 -4.98
N PRO A 36 20.21 0.80 -3.70
CA PRO A 36 20.73 2.03 -3.10
C PRO A 36 22.27 1.98 -3.08
N PRO A 37 22.97 3.13 -3.15
CA PRO A 37 24.44 3.18 -3.08
C PRO A 37 25.02 2.54 -1.82
N SER A 38 24.24 2.45 -0.74
CA SER A 38 24.60 1.76 0.51
C SER A 38 24.54 0.23 0.42
N LYS A 39 23.88 -0.33 -0.60
CA LYS A 39 23.77 -1.78 -0.85
C LYS A 39 23.83 -2.06 -2.36
N PRO A 40 24.95 -1.75 -3.05
CA PRO A 40 25.06 -1.82 -4.50
C PRO A 40 24.97 -3.26 -5.04
N ASP A 41 24.76 -3.43 -6.35
CA ASP A 41 24.85 -4.77 -6.98
C ASP A 41 26.24 -5.37 -6.75
N GLN A 42 26.29 -6.52 -6.09
CA GLN A 42 27.54 -7.19 -5.75
C GLN A 42 28.37 -7.53 -7.01
N ARG A 43 27.72 -7.84 -8.13
CA ARG A 43 28.42 -8.13 -9.40
C ARG A 43 29.14 -6.90 -9.94
N LEU A 44 28.53 -5.72 -9.80
CA LEU A 44 29.15 -4.46 -10.19
C LEU A 44 30.40 -4.20 -9.35
N ILE A 45 30.32 -4.40 -8.03
CA ILE A 45 31.47 -4.26 -7.12
C ILE A 45 32.58 -5.25 -7.49
N ASP A 46 32.24 -6.51 -7.70
CA ASP A 46 33.21 -7.55 -8.03
C ASP A 46 33.93 -7.28 -9.37
N HIS A 47 33.25 -6.65 -10.33
CA HIS A 47 33.86 -6.24 -11.59
C HIS A 47 34.72 -4.98 -11.43
N LEU A 48 34.22 -3.93 -10.77
CA LEU A 48 34.96 -2.69 -10.53
C LEU A 48 36.27 -2.92 -9.75
N VAL A 49 36.29 -3.84 -8.78
CA VAL A 49 37.51 -4.18 -8.02
C VAL A 49 38.60 -4.83 -8.90
N LYS A 50 38.20 -5.45 -10.02
CA LYS A 50 39.12 -6.07 -10.98
C LYS A 50 39.58 -5.11 -12.07
N GLU A 51 38.91 -3.98 -12.25
CA GLU A 51 39.26 -2.97 -13.25
C GLU A 51 40.63 -2.34 -12.94
N PRO A 52 41.59 -2.34 -13.88
CA PRO A 52 42.89 -1.71 -13.69
C PRO A 52 42.79 -0.23 -13.27
N GLU A 53 41.83 0.47 -13.84
CA GLU A 53 41.50 1.88 -13.61
C GLU A 53 41.19 2.14 -12.15
N THR A 54 40.50 1.21 -11.46
CA THR A 54 40.18 1.33 -10.03
C THR A 54 41.42 1.32 -9.15
N ARG A 55 42.41 0.49 -9.49
CA ARG A 55 43.68 0.41 -8.74
C ARG A 55 44.57 1.64 -8.97
N ASN A 56 44.38 2.31 -10.09
CA ASN A 56 45.13 3.51 -10.48
C ASN A 56 44.46 4.80 -10.00
N LEU A 57 43.31 4.72 -9.32
CA LEU A 57 42.66 5.88 -8.72
C LEU A 57 43.53 6.45 -7.60
N HIS A 58 43.84 7.74 -7.70
CA HIS A 58 44.47 8.45 -6.61
C HIS A 58 43.41 8.80 -5.55
N VAL A 59 43.61 8.35 -4.32
CA VAL A 59 42.72 8.59 -3.19
C VAL A 59 43.33 9.64 -2.28
N TYR A 60 42.70 10.82 -2.25
CA TYR A 60 43.05 11.92 -1.37
C TYR A 60 42.52 11.66 0.04
N ARG A 61 43.37 11.80 1.06
CA ARG A 61 42.94 11.77 2.46
C ARG A 61 42.54 13.17 2.91
N ILE A 62 41.24 13.49 2.80
CA ILE A 62 40.74 14.86 3.01
C ILE A 62 40.83 15.35 4.46
N ASN A 63 41.09 14.47 5.43
CA ASN A 63 41.40 14.84 6.81
C ASN A 63 42.83 15.41 6.97
N LEU A 64 43.71 15.25 5.98
CA LEU A 64 45.05 15.83 5.97
C LEU A 64 45.04 17.16 5.20
N LYS A 65 45.47 18.24 5.85
CA LYS A 65 45.41 19.61 5.28
C LYS A 65 46.09 19.75 3.92
N GLY A 66 47.22 19.05 3.71
CA GLY A 66 47.96 19.07 2.44
C GLY A 66 47.19 18.37 1.30
N GLU A 67 46.73 17.15 1.55
CA GLU A 67 45.91 16.34 0.63
C GLU A 67 44.59 17.03 0.28
N HIS A 68 43.91 17.63 1.26
CA HIS A 68 42.70 18.41 1.03
C HIS A 68 42.95 19.61 0.10
N SER A 69 44.07 20.30 0.27
CA SER A 69 44.43 21.44 -0.58
C SER A 69 44.74 21.00 -2.01
N ALA A 70 45.39 19.84 -2.18
CA ALA A 70 45.66 19.23 -3.48
C ALA A 70 44.36 18.77 -4.18
N PHE A 71 43.48 18.09 -3.46
CA PHE A 71 42.16 17.68 -3.95
C PHE A 71 41.34 18.88 -4.40
N LYS A 72 41.23 19.93 -3.56
CA LYS A 72 40.50 21.16 -3.88
C LYS A 72 40.98 21.77 -5.19
N LYS A 73 42.30 21.91 -5.36
CA LYS A 73 42.90 22.47 -6.58
C LYS A 73 42.58 21.61 -7.81
N ASN A 74 42.64 20.29 -7.70
CA ASN A 74 42.35 19.39 -8.82
C ASN A 74 40.86 19.31 -9.14
N LEU A 75 39.99 19.46 -8.14
CA LEU A 75 38.55 19.59 -8.33
C LEU A 75 38.20 20.89 -9.05
N GLU A 76 38.80 22.02 -8.66
CA GLU A 76 38.65 23.30 -9.35
C GLU A 76 39.08 23.19 -10.82
N ASN A 77 40.19 22.51 -11.11
CA ASN A 77 40.63 22.25 -12.48
C ASN A 77 39.66 21.35 -13.26
N ALA A 78 39.09 20.33 -12.62
CA ALA A 78 38.11 19.43 -13.24
C ALA A 78 36.77 20.13 -13.54
N LEU A 79 36.42 21.17 -12.77
CA LEU A 79 35.21 21.99 -12.98
C LEU A 79 35.36 22.99 -14.12
N ASN A 80 36.57 23.49 -14.40
CA ASN A 80 36.81 24.52 -15.43
C ASN A 80 36.29 24.14 -16.84
N PRO A 81 36.50 22.92 -17.37
CA PRO A 81 35.91 22.48 -18.64
C PRO A 81 34.38 22.32 -18.58
N GLN A 82 33.84 21.94 -17.42
CA GLN A 82 32.39 21.76 -17.23
C GLN A 82 31.63 23.11 -17.27
N ILE A 83 32.28 24.21 -16.89
CA ILE A 83 31.75 25.58 -16.99
C ILE A 83 31.62 26.03 -18.45
N ILE A 84 32.39 25.44 -19.38
CA ILE A 84 32.39 25.76 -20.81
C ILE A 84 31.53 24.76 -21.63
N MET A 85 30.99 23.71 -20.98
CA MET A 85 30.09 22.70 -21.56
C MET A 85 30.59 22.02 -22.84
N ASP A 86 31.90 21.80 -22.95
CA ASP A 86 32.48 20.97 -24.02
C ASP A 86 32.38 19.49 -23.62
N PHE A 87 31.27 18.85 -24.01
CA PHE A 87 31.01 17.43 -23.78
C PHE A 87 31.28 16.67 -25.08
N GLY A 88 32.33 15.84 -25.12
CA GLY A 88 32.81 15.18 -26.34
C GLY A 88 31.81 14.27 -27.08
N ASP A 89 30.68 13.88 -26.45
CA ASP A 89 29.60 13.10 -27.07
C ASP A 89 28.23 13.77 -26.88
N LYS A 90 27.49 13.95 -27.98
CA LYS A 90 26.11 14.47 -27.98
C LYS A 90 25.12 13.40 -27.51
N LYS A 91 24.01 13.83 -26.91
CA LYS A 91 22.94 12.93 -26.45
C LYS A 91 21.95 12.63 -27.58
N VAL A 92 21.67 11.34 -27.80
CA VAL A 92 20.60 10.89 -28.69
C VAL A 92 19.23 11.14 -28.04
N ILE A 93 18.31 11.77 -28.76
CA ILE A 93 16.92 11.94 -28.32
C ILE A 93 16.14 10.66 -28.65
N ASN A 94 15.40 10.12 -27.67
CA ASN A 94 14.61 8.91 -27.82
C ASN A 94 13.28 8.99 -27.03
N GLU A 95 12.44 7.98 -27.18
CA GLU A 95 11.13 7.89 -26.53
C GLU A 95 11.16 7.87 -24.98
N GLU A 96 12.30 7.63 -24.36
CA GLU A 96 12.45 7.56 -22.90
C GLU A 96 12.94 8.88 -22.29
N ASN A 97 13.66 9.69 -23.07
CA ASN A 97 14.27 10.94 -22.62
C ASN A 97 13.62 12.21 -23.20
N PHE A 98 12.77 12.10 -24.23
CA PHE A 98 12.24 13.26 -24.97
C PHE A 98 11.49 14.27 -24.09
N GLU A 99 10.86 13.86 -22.98
CA GLU A 99 10.16 14.79 -22.07
C GLU A 99 11.14 15.77 -21.41
N ALA A 100 12.26 15.25 -20.88
CA ALA A 100 13.31 16.08 -20.31
C ALA A 100 14.02 16.93 -21.39
N VAL A 101 14.15 16.41 -22.61
CA VAL A 101 14.70 17.17 -23.74
C VAL A 101 13.72 18.28 -24.16
N PHE A 102 12.41 18.03 -24.16
CA PHE A 102 11.37 19.01 -24.47
C PHE A 102 11.36 20.14 -23.45
N ASP A 103 11.43 19.84 -22.15
CA ASP A 103 11.51 20.86 -21.11
C ASP A 103 12.78 21.71 -21.26
N HIS A 104 13.92 21.09 -21.55
CA HIS A 104 15.17 21.79 -21.80
C HIS A 104 15.09 22.67 -23.06
N TRP A 105 14.54 22.13 -24.16
CA TRP A 105 14.27 22.86 -25.39
C TRP A 105 13.37 24.06 -25.14
N LYS A 106 12.29 23.88 -24.38
CA LYS A 106 11.34 24.94 -24.05
C LYS A 106 11.98 26.04 -23.20
N ASN A 107 12.82 25.68 -22.23
CA ASN A 107 13.54 26.65 -21.41
C ASN A 107 14.55 27.49 -22.22
N ILE A 108 15.23 26.90 -23.21
CA ILE A 108 16.21 27.62 -24.03
C ILE A 108 15.53 28.38 -25.17
N LEU A 109 14.72 27.67 -25.96
CA LEU A 109 14.20 28.11 -27.25
C LEU A 109 12.74 28.54 -27.21
N GLY A 110 11.95 28.07 -26.24
CA GLY A 110 10.52 28.36 -26.15
C GLY A 110 10.17 29.84 -26.11
N LYS A 111 11.02 30.67 -25.46
CA LYS A 111 10.86 32.14 -25.41
C LYS A 111 10.90 32.83 -26.79
N TYR A 112 11.43 32.17 -27.82
CA TYR A 112 11.50 32.69 -29.19
C TYR A 112 10.30 32.27 -30.05
N ILE A 113 9.46 31.35 -29.56
CA ILE A 113 8.32 30.81 -30.28
C ILE A 113 7.12 31.73 -30.07
N VAL A 114 6.73 32.46 -31.11
CA VAL A 114 5.60 33.40 -31.07
C VAL A 114 4.60 33.14 -32.20
N ASN A 115 3.31 33.36 -31.91
CA ASN A 115 2.20 33.34 -32.89
C ASN A 115 2.19 32.14 -33.86
N GLY A 116 1.78 30.95 -33.39
CA GLY A 116 1.61 29.76 -34.23
C GLY A 116 1.10 28.53 -33.46
N TYR A 117 1.62 27.34 -33.79
CA TYR A 117 1.28 26.07 -33.12
C TYR A 117 1.72 26.04 -31.66
N LYS A 118 1.27 25.02 -30.91
CA LYS A 118 1.76 24.74 -29.56
C LYS A 118 3.27 24.43 -29.58
N ASP A 119 3.98 24.75 -28.50
CA ASP A 119 5.42 24.48 -28.32
C ASP A 119 5.82 23.05 -28.67
N SER A 120 4.96 22.09 -28.35
CA SER A 120 5.12 20.67 -28.66
C SER A 120 5.29 20.42 -30.17
N PHE A 121 4.47 21.05 -31.02
CA PHE A 121 4.60 20.91 -32.47
C PHE A 121 5.88 21.54 -33.02
N TYR A 122 6.32 22.67 -32.44
CA TYR A 122 7.60 23.28 -32.81
C TYR A 122 8.77 22.39 -32.41
N PHE A 123 8.74 21.79 -31.22
CA PHE A 123 9.75 20.81 -30.79
C PHE A 123 9.78 19.59 -31.71
N LEU A 124 8.62 19.02 -32.04
CA LEU A 124 8.52 17.85 -32.93
C LEU A 124 9.08 18.13 -34.32
N SER A 125 8.81 19.32 -34.87
CA SER A 125 9.43 19.77 -36.11
C SER A 125 10.94 19.95 -35.91
N ASN A 126 11.38 20.53 -34.79
CA ASN A 126 12.79 20.83 -34.55
C ASN A 126 13.67 19.58 -34.46
N ILE A 127 13.18 18.48 -33.87
CA ILE A 127 13.97 17.26 -33.72
C ILE A 127 14.21 16.51 -35.04
N GLN A 128 13.56 16.93 -36.12
CA GLN A 128 13.64 16.38 -37.47
C GLN A 128 14.44 17.32 -38.38
N LYS A 129 15.66 16.92 -38.78
CA LYS A 129 16.59 17.80 -39.51
C LYS A 129 16.03 18.29 -40.85
N ASP A 130 15.26 17.44 -41.53
CA ASP A 130 14.61 17.71 -42.82
C ASP A 130 13.44 18.69 -42.73
N LYS A 131 12.87 18.90 -41.54
CA LYS A 131 11.78 19.85 -41.31
C LYS A 131 12.24 21.26 -40.96
N ILE A 132 13.55 21.47 -40.89
CA ILE A 132 14.15 22.72 -40.40
C ILE A 132 15.09 23.35 -41.45
N ILE A 133 14.94 24.66 -41.62
CA ILE A 133 15.90 25.49 -42.36
C ILE A 133 16.44 26.56 -41.41
N VAL A 134 17.77 26.58 -41.23
CA VAL A 134 18.44 27.54 -40.35
C VAL A 134 19.13 28.62 -41.19
N ASP A 135 18.65 29.85 -41.07
CA ASP A 135 19.26 31.04 -41.63
C ASP A 135 20.09 31.73 -40.52
N ARG A 136 21.38 31.40 -40.52
CA ARG A 136 22.33 31.90 -39.51
C ARG A 136 22.59 33.40 -39.66
N GLU A 137 22.60 33.92 -40.89
CA GLU A 137 22.88 35.32 -41.17
C GLU A 137 21.78 36.23 -40.61
N ASN A 138 20.52 35.80 -40.69
CA ASN A 138 19.38 36.57 -40.19
C ASN A 138 18.84 36.11 -38.83
N SER A 139 19.49 35.13 -38.17
CA SER A 139 19.04 34.54 -36.90
C SER A 139 17.59 34.05 -36.95
N ARG A 140 17.27 33.28 -37.99
CA ARG A 140 15.92 32.74 -38.24
C ARG A 140 15.95 31.24 -38.39
N VAL A 141 14.92 30.59 -37.88
CA VAL A 141 14.69 29.15 -38.05
C VAL A 141 13.29 28.96 -38.63
N VAL A 142 13.21 28.27 -39.76
CA VAL A 142 11.95 27.90 -40.40
C VAL A 142 11.58 26.49 -39.96
N PHE A 143 10.39 26.35 -39.39
CA PHE A 143 9.80 25.08 -38.96
C PHE A 143 8.73 24.66 -39.94
N THR A 144 8.82 23.44 -40.46
CA THR A 144 7.78 22.83 -41.32
C THR A 144 6.97 21.83 -40.52
N PHE A 145 5.64 21.93 -40.59
CA PHE A 145 4.70 21.10 -39.83
C PHE A 145 4.06 20.01 -40.69
N GLU A 146 3.35 19.06 -40.06
CA GLU A 146 2.72 17.91 -40.74
C GLU A 146 1.66 18.32 -41.77
N ASP A 147 0.98 19.45 -41.56
CA ASP A 147 0.03 20.02 -42.52
C ASP A 147 0.70 20.76 -43.69
N LYS A 148 2.03 20.65 -43.80
CA LYS A 148 2.89 21.27 -44.80
C LYS A 148 2.95 22.80 -44.71
N ASN A 149 2.38 23.41 -43.68
CA ASN A 149 2.62 24.82 -43.40
C ASN A 149 4.01 25.00 -42.80
N SER A 150 4.55 26.20 -42.95
CA SER A 150 5.80 26.59 -42.29
C SER A 150 5.67 27.88 -41.50
N LYS A 151 6.44 27.99 -40.42
CA LYS A 151 6.54 29.20 -39.60
C LYS A 151 7.99 29.53 -39.36
N THR A 152 8.32 30.81 -39.52
CA THR A 152 9.66 31.33 -39.26
C THR A 152 9.69 31.98 -37.89
N GLN A 153 10.61 31.54 -37.03
CA GLN A 153 10.85 32.14 -35.72
C GLN A 153 12.23 32.82 -35.69
N LYS A 154 12.31 33.97 -35.03
CA LYS A 154 13.57 34.67 -34.82
C LYS A 154 14.23 34.11 -33.56
N VAL A 155 15.29 33.32 -33.72
CA VAL A 155 15.97 32.59 -32.65
C VAL A 155 17.42 33.04 -32.59
N LEU A 156 17.95 33.35 -31.41
CA LEU A 156 19.37 33.66 -31.27
C LEU A 156 20.21 32.41 -31.55
N MET A 157 21.15 32.51 -32.51
CA MET A 157 21.97 31.36 -32.90
C MET A 157 22.83 30.82 -31.76
N LYS A 158 23.27 31.67 -30.82
CA LYS A 158 23.94 31.22 -29.58
C LYS A 158 23.11 30.19 -28.80
N ASP A 159 21.82 30.45 -28.61
CA ASP A 159 20.92 29.56 -27.87
C ASP A 159 20.55 28.32 -28.69
N TYR A 160 20.39 28.48 -30.01
CA TYR A 160 20.12 27.37 -30.92
C TYR A 160 21.29 26.39 -31.04
N ASP A 161 22.50 26.92 -31.23
CA ASP A 161 23.73 26.14 -31.28
C ASP A 161 24.05 25.54 -29.91
N TYR A 162 23.72 26.22 -28.80
CA TYR A 162 23.84 25.65 -27.46
C TYR A 162 22.96 24.41 -27.30
N PHE A 163 21.68 24.47 -27.70
CA PHE A 163 20.80 23.31 -27.65
C PHE A 163 21.32 22.14 -28.52
N TRP A 164 21.66 22.43 -29.78
CA TRP A 164 22.16 21.41 -30.73
C TRP A 164 23.62 20.98 -30.51
N GLY A 165 24.34 21.68 -29.63
CA GLY A 165 25.62 21.24 -29.09
C GLY A 165 25.48 20.10 -28.08
N VAL A 166 24.30 19.96 -27.46
CA VAL A 166 24.02 18.94 -26.44
C VAL A 166 23.32 17.69 -27.01
N TYR A 167 22.56 17.83 -28.10
CA TYR A 167 21.71 16.76 -28.65
C TYR A 167 21.93 16.49 -30.13
N ASP A 168 21.62 15.26 -30.56
CA ASP A 168 21.55 14.87 -31.97
C ASP A 168 20.11 14.84 -32.51
N TYR A 169 19.97 15.11 -33.81
CA TYR A 169 18.70 14.97 -34.53
C TYR A 169 18.26 13.51 -34.59
N ILE A 170 16.95 13.29 -34.62
CA ILE A 170 16.38 11.95 -34.74
C ILE A 170 16.31 11.57 -36.22
N THR A 171 16.82 10.39 -36.56
CA THR A 171 16.80 9.85 -37.93
C THR A 171 15.80 8.71 -38.11
N SER A 172 15.36 8.06 -37.02
CA SER A 172 14.37 6.98 -37.06
C SER A 172 12.95 7.54 -37.12
N GLN A 173 12.22 7.24 -38.20
CA GLN A 173 10.81 7.60 -38.33
C GLN A 173 9.94 6.96 -37.25
N GLU A 174 10.30 5.77 -36.80
CA GLU A 174 9.59 5.06 -35.74
C GLU A 174 9.69 5.81 -34.40
N THR A 175 10.88 6.31 -34.07
CA THR A 175 11.11 7.15 -32.87
C THR A 175 10.39 8.49 -32.96
N ILE A 176 10.36 9.12 -34.15
CA ILE A 176 9.59 10.36 -34.39
C ILE A 176 8.10 10.12 -34.14
N ASN A 177 7.55 9.04 -34.71
CA ASN A 177 6.14 8.69 -34.54
C ASN A 177 5.81 8.37 -33.07
N GLY A 178 6.69 7.65 -32.37
CA GLY A 178 6.53 7.35 -30.94
C GLY A 178 6.57 8.60 -30.06
N ILE A 179 7.49 9.54 -30.34
CA ILE A 179 7.53 10.84 -29.65
C ILE A 179 6.27 11.65 -29.95
N HIS A 180 5.83 11.73 -31.21
CA HIS A 180 4.61 12.45 -31.59
C HIS A 180 3.38 11.96 -30.81
N ALA A 181 3.15 10.64 -30.77
CA ALA A 181 2.05 10.04 -30.02
C ALA A 181 2.12 10.32 -28.51
N LYS A 182 3.33 10.37 -27.92
CA LYS A 182 3.53 10.75 -26.51
C LYS A 182 3.33 12.25 -26.25
N LEU A 183 3.79 13.11 -27.15
CA LEU A 183 3.71 14.57 -27.04
C LEU A 183 2.25 15.06 -27.07
N ASP A 184 1.42 14.49 -27.95
CA ASP A 184 -0.02 14.81 -28.01
C ASP A 184 -0.71 14.47 -26.69
N ARG A 185 -0.37 13.32 -26.09
CA ARG A 185 -0.90 12.89 -24.78
C ARG A 185 -0.49 13.79 -23.62
N LEU A 186 0.76 14.26 -23.57
CA LEU A 186 1.25 15.22 -22.55
C LEU A 186 0.45 16.53 -22.54
N THR A 187 0.00 16.95 -23.72
CA THR A 187 -0.76 18.19 -23.88
C THR A 187 -2.20 18.06 -23.40
N ASP A 188 -2.78 16.86 -23.50
CA ASP A 188 -4.12 16.51 -23.03
C ASP A 188 -4.17 16.17 -21.53
N GLU A 189 -3.10 15.64 -20.94
CA GLU A 189 -3.05 15.29 -19.51
C GLU A 189 -3.40 16.46 -18.57
N ASN A 190 -2.98 17.68 -18.91
CA ASN A 190 -3.28 18.87 -18.10
C ASN A 190 -4.78 19.18 -18.05
N GLN A 191 -5.56 18.78 -19.06
CA GLN A 191 -7.03 18.87 -19.06
C GLN A 191 -7.68 17.66 -18.38
N ARG A 192 -7.12 16.45 -18.55
CA ARG A 192 -7.71 15.21 -17.99
C ARG A 192 -7.54 15.06 -16.47
N ARG A 193 -6.55 15.71 -15.85
CA ARG A 193 -6.39 15.74 -14.38
C ARG A 193 -7.56 16.41 -13.64
N PHE A 194 -8.42 17.14 -14.36
CA PHE A 194 -9.64 17.78 -13.82
C PHE A 194 -10.86 16.84 -13.75
N GLU A 195 -10.85 15.72 -14.47
CA GLU A 195 -11.96 14.76 -14.51
C GLU A 195 -11.59 13.53 -13.66
N GLY A 196 -12.20 13.42 -12.48
CA GLY A 196 -11.79 12.55 -11.37
C GLY A 196 -11.95 11.04 -11.57
N GLU A 197 -11.36 10.46 -12.61
CA GLU A 197 -11.23 9.00 -12.77
C GLU A 197 -9.94 8.46 -12.14
N PHE A 198 -9.97 7.19 -11.70
CA PHE A 198 -8.87 6.51 -11.02
C PHE A 198 -7.75 6.10 -11.98
N TYR A 199 -7.08 7.07 -12.59
CA TYR A 199 -5.97 6.82 -13.50
C TYR A 199 -4.71 6.33 -12.78
N THR A 200 -4.05 5.31 -13.33
CA THR A 200 -2.71 4.87 -12.89
C THR A 200 -1.71 5.99 -13.15
N PRO A 201 -0.97 6.48 -12.14
CA PRO A 201 0.02 7.52 -12.37
C PRO A 201 1.15 7.02 -13.27
N LEU A 202 1.50 7.79 -14.31
CA LEU A 202 2.48 7.42 -15.34
C LEU A 202 3.81 6.91 -14.76
N ARG A 203 4.32 7.55 -13.71
CA ARG A 203 5.56 7.14 -13.03
C ARG A 203 5.55 5.69 -12.54
N PHE A 204 4.42 5.18 -12.04
CA PHE A 204 4.31 3.80 -11.61
C PHE A 204 4.10 2.86 -12.80
N GLY A 205 3.40 3.29 -13.86
CA GLY A 205 3.36 2.55 -15.12
C GLY A 205 4.76 2.37 -15.74
N LYS A 206 5.59 3.43 -15.71
CA LYS A 206 7.00 3.37 -16.12
C LYS A 206 7.80 2.35 -15.29
N LYS A 207 7.65 2.39 -13.96
CA LYS A 207 8.33 1.42 -13.07
C LYS A 207 7.86 -0.01 -13.33
N ALA A 208 6.57 -0.23 -13.62
CA ALA A 208 6.04 -1.54 -13.96
C ALA A 208 6.65 -2.09 -15.25
N ILE A 209 6.75 -1.28 -16.32
CA ILE A 209 7.43 -1.65 -17.57
C ILE A 209 8.91 -1.95 -17.35
N HIS A 210 9.58 -1.19 -16.48
CA HIS A 210 10.95 -1.48 -16.08
C HIS A 210 11.07 -2.88 -15.46
N TYR A 211 10.19 -3.23 -14.50
CA TYR A 211 10.21 -4.53 -13.82
C TYR A 211 9.88 -5.68 -14.78
N ILE A 212 8.93 -5.46 -15.70
CA ILE A 212 8.65 -6.40 -16.80
C ILE A 212 9.91 -6.63 -17.64
N SER A 213 10.66 -5.57 -17.95
CA SER A 213 11.87 -5.65 -18.78
C SER A 213 13.04 -6.31 -18.07
N GLU A 214 13.15 -6.20 -16.74
CA GLU A 214 14.14 -6.95 -15.96
C GLU A 214 13.86 -8.45 -15.99
N VAL A 215 12.58 -8.85 -15.94
CA VAL A 215 12.18 -10.27 -15.95
C VAL A 215 12.21 -10.87 -17.36
N LEU A 216 11.69 -10.16 -18.37
CA LEU A 216 11.57 -10.65 -19.75
C LEU A 216 12.78 -10.36 -20.63
N GLY A 217 13.72 -9.53 -20.14
CA GLY A 217 14.85 -8.99 -20.89
C GLY A 217 14.53 -7.70 -21.62
N LYS A 218 15.56 -6.91 -21.91
CA LYS A 218 15.42 -5.66 -22.66
C LYS A 218 14.83 -5.88 -24.04
N ASN A 219 14.00 -4.95 -24.49
CA ASN A 219 13.39 -4.98 -25.82
C ASN A 219 12.66 -6.30 -26.12
N TRP A 220 12.10 -6.95 -25.10
CA TRP A 220 11.40 -8.24 -25.19
C TRP A 220 10.39 -8.27 -26.36
N TYR A 221 9.68 -7.17 -26.58
CA TYR A 221 8.69 -6.97 -27.66
C TYR A 221 9.28 -7.10 -29.08
N LYS A 222 10.57 -6.81 -29.30
CA LYS A 222 11.21 -6.88 -30.64
C LYS A 222 11.30 -8.31 -31.18
N SER A 223 11.28 -9.32 -30.31
CA SER A 223 11.31 -10.72 -30.72
C SER A 223 10.05 -11.16 -31.48
N GLY A 224 8.95 -10.41 -31.40
CA GLY A 224 7.67 -10.75 -32.04
C GLY A 224 6.90 -11.89 -31.39
N LYS A 225 7.47 -12.58 -30.39
CA LYS A 225 6.83 -13.69 -29.68
C LYS A 225 5.81 -13.25 -28.62
N TYR A 226 5.81 -11.99 -28.22
CA TYR A 226 4.95 -11.51 -27.15
C TYR A 226 3.66 -10.89 -27.70
N ARG A 227 2.56 -11.06 -26.95
CA ARG A 227 1.32 -10.29 -27.08
C ARG A 227 0.97 -9.65 -25.75
N ILE A 228 0.50 -8.41 -25.79
CA ILE A 228 0.17 -7.63 -24.60
C ILE A 228 -1.34 -7.46 -24.58
N TRP A 229 -1.98 -7.71 -23.44
CA TRP A 229 -3.41 -7.45 -23.29
C TRP A 229 -3.69 -6.66 -22.02
N ASP A 230 -4.30 -5.49 -22.17
CA ASP A 230 -5.00 -4.80 -21.08
C ASP A 230 -6.53 -4.98 -21.27
N MET A 231 -7.15 -5.76 -20.38
CA MET A 231 -8.58 -6.03 -20.43
C MET A 231 -9.44 -4.88 -19.88
N ALA A 232 -8.83 -3.90 -19.21
CA ALA A 232 -9.48 -2.79 -18.52
C ALA A 232 -8.73 -1.48 -18.79
N ALA A 233 -8.43 -1.22 -20.07
CA ALA A 233 -7.49 -0.21 -20.49
C ALA A 233 -7.92 1.24 -20.21
N GLY A 234 -9.22 1.50 -20.08
CA GLY A 234 -9.76 2.85 -19.97
C GLY A 234 -9.24 3.74 -21.10
N THR A 235 -8.49 4.79 -20.77
CA THR A 235 -7.86 5.70 -21.74
C THR A 235 -6.42 5.35 -22.12
N GLY A 236 -5.87 4.23 -21.63
CA GLY A 236 -4.56 3.71 -22.01
C GLY A 236 -3.37 4.37 -21.31
N ASN A 237 -3.56 4.87 -20.08
CA ASN A 237 -2.47 5.52 -19.34
C ASN A 237 -1.38 4.53 -18.91
N LEU A 238 -1.75 3.26 -18.72
CA LEU A 238 -0.84 2.21 -18.28
C LEU A 238 0.20 1.87 -19.37
N GLU A 239 -0.24 1.88 -20.63
CA GLU A 239 0.51 1.58 -21.85
C GLU A 239 1.31 2.78 -22.36
N TYR A 240 1.14 3.97 -21.76
CA TYR A 240 1.73 5.22 -22.24
C TYR A 240 3.23 5.11 -22.55
N HIS A 241 3.99 4.47 -21.66
CA HIS A 241 5.43 4.33 -21.78
C HIS A 241 5.87 3.13 -22.63
N LEU A 242 4.95 2.29 -23.12
CA LEU A 242 5.30 1.25 -24.08
C LEU A 242 5.81 1.89 -25.39
N PRO A 243 6.87 1.33 -26.00
CA PRO A 243 7.40 1.82 -27.25
C PRO A 243 6.42 1.59 -28.39
N ALA A 244 6.39 2.49 -29.37
CA ALA A 244 5.45 2.41 -30.49
C ALA A 244 5.56 1.10 -31.29
N GLU A 245 6.76 0.53 -31.39
CA GLU A 245 6.99 -0.76 -32.07
C GLU A 245 6.19 -1.92 -31.46
N ALA A 246 5.82 -1.80 -30.17
CA ALA A 246 5.05 -2.81 -29.45
C ALA A 246 3.54 -2.72 -29.73
N TYR A 247 3.03 -1.62 -30.27
CA TYR A 247 1.58 -1.39 -30.39
C TYR A 247 0.89 -2.41 -31.30
N LYS A 248 1.57 -2.92 -32.34
CA LYS A 248 1.03 -3.99 -33.20
C LYS A 248 0.74 -5.32 -32.48
N TYR A 249 1.34 -5.51 -31.30
CA TYR A 249 1.17 -6.66 -30.43
C TYR A 249 0.19 -6.41 -29.27
N LEU A 250 -0.38 -5.21 -29.20
CA LEU A 250 -1.21 -4.74 -28.10
C LEU A 250 -2.69 -4.95 -28.40
N TYR A 251 -3.36 -5.59 -27.45
CA TYR A 251 -4.80 -5.70 -27.34
C TYR A 251 -5.27 -4.83 -26.17
N MET A 252 -6.23 -3.94 -26.42
CA MET A 252 -6.77 -3.06 -25.39
C MET A 252 -8.28 -3.14 -25.42
N SER A 253 -8.88 -3.51 -24.29
CA SER A 253 -10.34 -3.53 -24.18
C SER A 253 -10.85 -2.66 -23.05
N THR A 254 -12.05 -2.12 -23.25
CA THR A 254 -12.72 -1.27 -22.27
C THR A 254 -14.24 -1.38 -22.39
N LEU A 255 -14.96 -0.98 -21.35
CA LEU A 255 -16.43 -1.05 -21.28
C LEU A 255 -17.11 -0.09 -22.27
N HIS A 256 -16.48 1.03 -22.61
CA HIS A 256 -17.10 2.10 -23.40
C HIS A 256 -16.53 2.17 -24.83
N ALA A 257 -17.40 2.08 -25.85
CA ALA A 257 -16.98 2.17 -27.25
C ALA A 257 -16.21 3.46 -27.58
N SER A 258 -16.61 4.60 -26.99
CA SER A 258 -15.92 5.88 -27.18
C SER A 258 -14.47 5.88 -26.69
N GLU A 259 -14.17 5.14 -25.62
CA GLU A 259 -12.80 4.96 -25.13
C GLU A 259 -12.01 4.05 -26.07
N ALA A 260 -12.61 2.97 -26.57
CA ALA A 260 -11.96 2.13 -27.58
C ALA A 260 -11.62 2.91 -28.86
N ASP A 261 -12.51 3.79 -29.33
CA ASP A 261 -12.26 4.69 -30.46
C ASP A 261 -11.14 5.69 -30.16
N HIS A 262 -11.05 6.17 -28.91
CA HIS A 262 -9.94 7.01 -28.47
C HIS A 262 -8.62 6.26 -28.48
N LEU A 263 -8.59 5.05 -27.92
CA LEU A 263 -7.41 4.18 -27.88
C LEU A 263 -6.89 3.88 -29.29
N ASN A 264 -7.77 3.59 -30.26
CA ASN A 264 -7.39 3.36 -31.66
C ASN A 264 -6.64 4.56 -32.28
N LYS A 265 -6.94 5.79 -31.85
CA LYS A 265 -6.23 6.99 -32.31
C LYS A 265 -4.88 7.17 -31.62
N VAL A 266 -4.81 6.84 -30.34
CA VAL A 266 -3.64 7.07 -29.48
C VAL A 266 -2.59 5.97 -29.64
N PHE A 267 -3.02 4.73 -29.89
CA PHE A 267 -2.17 3.55 -30.05
C PHE A 267 -2.33 3.00 -31.47
N PRO A 268 -1.71 3.63 -32.49
CA PRO A 268 -1.82 3.17 -33.86
C PRO A 268 -1.31 1.72 -33.99
N ASN A 269 -2.04 0.91 -34.77
CA ASN A 269 -1.83 -0.53 -34.96
C ASN A 269 -2.16 -1.45 -33.77
N ALA A 270 -2.52 -0.89 -32.61
CA ALA A 270 -3.12 -1.70 -31.54
C ALA A 270 -4.51 -2.18 -31.96
N THR A 271 -4.92 -3.32 -31.41
CA THR A 271 -6.29 -3.83 -31.56
C THR A 271 -7.11 -3.35 -30.36
N CYS A 272 -7.81 -2.23 -30.51
CA CYS A 272 -8.64 -1.65 -29.46
C CYS A 272 -10.14 -1.93 -29.72
N PHE A 273 -10.86 -2.43 -28.72
CA PHE A 273 -12.25 -2.87 -28.89
C PHE A 273 -13.08 -2.72 -27.60
N GLN A 274 -14.39 -2.54 -27.75
CA GLN A 274 -15.31 -2.52 -26.61
C GLN A 274 -15.55 -3.95 -26.13
N TYR A 275 -15.36 -4.21 -24.83
CA TYR A 275 -15.55 -5.54 -24.24
C TYR A 275 -15.78 -5.47 -22.74
N ASP A 276 -16.84 -6.11 -22.25
CA ASP A 276 -17.05 -6.35 -20.82
C ASP A 276 -16.40 -7.67 -20.41
N TYR A 277 -15.14 -7.61 -19.97
CA TYR A 277 -14.36 -8.80 -19.61
C TYR A 277 -14.99 -9.65 -18.49
N LEU A 278 -16.00 -9.19 -17.75
CA LEU A 278 -16.65 -10.03 -16.72
C LEU A 278 -18.02 -10.57 -17.14
N ASN A 279 -18.54 -10.16 -18.30
CA ASN A 279 -19.89 -10.54 -18.75
C ASN A 279 -19.97 -11.00 -20.21
N ASP A 280 -19.09 -10.53 -21.09
CA ASP A 280 -19.06 -10.91 -22.50
C ASP A 280 -18.35 -12.24 -22.70
N ASP A 281 -18.89 -13.09 -23.57
CA ASP A 281 -18.33 -14.40 -23.96
C ASP A 281 -18.07 -15.39 -22.80
N VAL A 282 -18.60 -15.16 -21.60
CA VAL A 282 -18.37 -16.01 -20.42
C VAL A 282 -18.95 -17.41 -20.60
N GLU A 283 -20.03 -17.55 -21.37
CA GLU A 283 -20.62 -18.83 -21.73
C GLU A 283 -19.63 -19.78 -22.44
N TYR A 284 -18.66 -19.27 -23.19
CA TYR A 284 -17.64 -20.11 -23.85
C TYR A 284 -16.64 -20.73 -22.87
N LEU A 285 -16.54 -20.20 -21.64
CA LEU A 285 -15.74 -20.80 -20.55
C LEU A 285 -16.49 -21.92 -19.83
N LEU A 286 -17.83 -21.93 -19.91
CA LEU A 286 -18.72 -22.86 -19.21
C LEU A 286 -19.00 -24.15 -19.97
N THR A 287 -19.15 -24.05 -21.29
CA THR A 287 -19.62 -25.17 -22.13
C THR A 287 -18.48 -25.68 -22.99
N LYS A 288 -17.73 -26.66 -22.47
CA LYS A 288 -16.75 -27.39 -23.30
C LYS A 288 -17.41 -28.18 -24.44
N ASP A 289 -18.70 -28.53 -24.30
CA ASP A 289 -19.39 -29.48 -25.18
C ASP A 289 -20.54 -28.88 -26.03
N ASN A 290 -20.88 -27.60 -25.88
CA ASN A 290 -21.92 -26.94 -26.69
C ASN A 290 -21.55 -25.46 -26.92
N LEU A 291 -20.80 -25.18 -27.98
CA LEU A 291 -20.44 -23.82 -28.35
C LEU A 291 -21.70 -23.07 -28.83
N PRO A 292 -21.99 -21.87 -28.29
CA PRO A 292 -22.87 -20.92 -28.97
C PRO A 292 -22.38 -20.68 -30.41
N PHE A 293 -23.32 -20.41 -31.32
CA PHE A 293 -23.04 -20.05 -32.70
C PHE A 293 -21.98 -18.92 -32.79
N GLU A 294 -20.89 -19.14 -33.57
CA GLU A 294 -19.77 -18.20 -33.79
C GLU A 294 -20.13 -16.72 -34.09
N PRO A 295 -21.25 -16.39 -34.76
CA PRO A 295 -21.64 -15.01 -35.06
C PRO A 295 -21.76 -14.05 -33.87
N ASN A 296 -21.88 -14.55 -32.63
CA ASN A 296 -22.04 -13.71 -31.43
C ASN A 296 -20.75 -13.56 -30.60
N TRP A 297 -19.61 -14.10 -31.05
CA TRP A 297 -18.35 -14.02 -30.31
C TRP A 297 -17.74 -12.61 -30.42
N LYS A 298 -17.76 -11.84 -29.33
CA LYS A 298 -17.29 -10.44 -29.31
C LYS A 298 -15.77 -10.32 -29.33
N LEU A 299 -15.05 -11.28 -28.75
CA LEU A 299 -13.59 -11.29 -28.72
C LEU A 299 -13.00 -11.30 -30.15
N PRO A 300 -12.07 -10.38 -30.50
CA PRO A 300 -11.55 -10.25 -31.85
C PRO A 300 -10.95 -11.55 -32.38
N LYS A 301 -11.26 -11.90 -33.64
CA LYS A 301 -10.76 -13.13 -34.28
C LYS A 301 -9.23 -13.25 -34.19
N LYS A 302 -8.50 -12.15 -34.43
CA LYS A 302 -7.03 -12.12 -34.32
C LYS A 302 -6.55 -12.56 -32.93
N LEU A 303 -7.16 -12.03 -31.87
CA LEU A 303 -6.83 -12.37 -30.48
C LEU A 303 -7.11 -13.86 -30.22
N ARG A 304 -8.26 -14.37 -30.66
CA ARG A 304 -8.65 -15.79 -30.53
C ARG A 304 -7.75 -16.76 -31.26
N ASP A 305 -7.27 -16.37 -32.44
CA ASP A 305 -6.36 -17.19 -33.22
C ASP A 305 -4.96 -17.21 -32.57
N GLU A 306 -4.47 -16.05 -32.14
CA GLU A 306 -3.16 -15.94 -31.46
C GLU A 306 -3.15 -16.56 -30.06
N SER A 307 -4.29 -16.63 -29.36
CA SER A 307 -4.35 -17.26 -28.03
C SER A 307 -4.23 -18.79 -28.08
N LYS A 308 -4.41 -19.39 -29.27
CA LYS A 308 -4.22 -20.82 -29.54
C LYS A 308 -2.81 -21.15 -30.04
N ASP A 309 -1.97 -20.15 -30.30
CA ASP A 309 -0.60 -20.35 -30.74
C ASP A 309 0.34 -20.50 -29.53
N ASP A 310 0.80 -21.73 -29.28
CA ASP A 310 1.69 -22.04 -28.16
C ASP A 310 3.06 -21.36 -28.24
N SER A 311 3.47 -20.83 -29.41
CA SER A 311 4.72 -20.08 -29.56
C SER A 311 4.63 -18.65 -29.03
N ILE A 312 3.40 -18.14 -28.82
CA ILE A 312 3.15 -16.82 -28.29
C ILE A 312 3.22 -16.83 -26.76
N THR A 313 3.96 -15.88 -26.19
CA THR A 313 3.91 -15.57 -24.76
C THR A 313 2.99 -14.38 -24.53
N TRP A 314 2.00 -14.54 -23.67
CA TRP A 314 1.10 -13.46 -23.29
C TRP A 314 1.67 -12.66 -22.12
N LEU A 315 1.55 -11.34 -22.18
CA LEU A 315 1.76 -10.41 -21.08
C LEU A 315 0.44 -9.69 -20.82
N VAL A 316 -0.26 -10.10 -19.79
CA VAL A 316 -1.39 -9.32 -19.28
C VAL A 316 -0.83 -8.19 -18.43
N TYR A 317 -1.05 -6.96 -18.87
CA TYR A 317 -0.59 -5.75 -18.18
C TYR A 317 -1.83 -4.90 -17.90
N ILE A 318 -2.26 -4.86 -16.63
CA ILE A 318 -3.62 -4.41 -16.31
C ILE A 318 -3.71 -3.68 -14.96
N ASN A 319 -4.61 -2.69 -14.90
CA ASN A 319 -5.09 -2.11 -13.65
C ASN A 319 -6.62 -2.34 -13.52
N PRO A 320 -7.06 -3.51 -13.03
CA PRO A 320 -8.47 -3.84 -12.95
C PRO A 320 -9.19 -3.00 -11.87
N PRO A 321 -10.52 -2.87 -11.96
CA PRO A 321 -11.30 -2.09 -11.00
C PRO A 321 -11.23 -2.66 -9.57
N PHE A 322 -11.03 -1.78 -8.59
CA PHE A 322 -10.88 -2.12 -7.15
C PHE A 322 -12.20 -2.23 -6.35
N ALA A 323 -13.36 -2.14 -7.02
CA ALA A 323 -14.65 -2.09 -6.35
C ALA A 323 -15.00 -3.43 -5.68
N THR A 324 -15.65 -3.34 -4.52
CA THR A 324 -16.11 -4.50 -3.73
C THR A 324 -17.60 -4.35 -3.44
N ALA A 325 -18.33 -5.46 -3.34
CA ALA A 325 -19.74 -5.44 -2.96
C ALA A 325 -19.99 -5.34 -1.44
N GLN A 326 -18.97 -5.07 -0.62
CA GLN A 326 -19.16 -4.95 0.83
C GLN A 326 -19.72 -3.58 1.22
N VAL A 327 -20.69 -3.59 2.15
CA VAL A 327 -21.30 -2.38 2.73
C VAL A 327 -20.28 -1.73 3.67
N GLY A 328 -19.56 -0.72 3.17
CA GLY A 328 -18.56 0.03 3.94
C GLY A 328 -18.93 1.51 4.04
N GLY A 329 -19.39 1.96 5.21
CA GLY A 329 -19.57 3.39 5.53
C GLY A 329 -20.78 3.67 6.42
N ALA A 330 -20.69 4.72 7.23
CA ALA A 330 -21.78 5.20 8.11
C ALA A 330 -23.03 5.69 7.34
N LYS A 331 -22.96 5.77 6.01
CA LYS A 331 -24.04 6.17 5.10
C LYS A 331 -24.47 5.10 4.10
N GLY A 332 -24.14 3.81 4.30
CA GLY A 332 -24.81 2.70 3.59
C GLY A 332 -24.73 2.63 2.05
N GLU A 333 -24.09 3.59 1.38
CA GLU A 333 -23.97 3.63 -0.09
C GLU A 333 -22.74 2.84 -0.57
N SER A 334 -22.73 1.53 -0.34
CA SER A 334 -22.01 0.65 -1.26
C SER A 334 -22.87 0.47 -2.50
N LYS A 335 -22.29 0.55 -3.71
CA LYS A 335 -22.97 0.21 -4.98
C LYS A 335 -23.35 -1.28 -4.98
N LYS A 336 -24.47 -1.62 -4.33
CA LYS A 336 -24.99 -2.99 -4.24
C LYS A 336 -25.11 -3.56 -5.66
N GLY A 337 -24.47 -4.70 -5.92
CA GLY A 337 -24.60 -5.42 -7.18
C GLY A 337 -23.48 -5.21 -8.20
N VAL A 338 -22.51 -4.31 -7.97
CA VAL A 338 -21.40 -4.10 -8.93
C VAL A 338 -20.56 -5.37 -9.16
N SER A 339 -20.41 -6.23 -8.15
CA SER A 339 -19.69 -7.50 -8.30
C SER A 339 -20.54 -8.66 -8.82
N LYS A 340 -21.83 -8.47 -9.11
CA LYS A 340 -22.70 -9.54 -9.63
C LYS A 340 -22.52 -9.64 -11.14
N THR A 341 -21.50 -10.36 -11.57
CA THR A 341 -21.16 -10.57 -12.99
C THR A 341 -21.42 -12.02 -13.37
N LYS A 342 -21.37 -12.35 -14.67
CA LYS A 342 -21.41 -13.75 -15.10
C LYS A 342 -20.22 -14.54 -14.54
N VAL A 343 -19.02 -13.95 -14.45
CA VAL A 343 -17.85 -14.60 -13.83
C VAL A 343 -18.05 -14.87 -12.34
N GLU A 344 -18.72 -13.98 -11.59
CA GLU A 344 -19.03 -14.22 -10.18
C GLU A 344 -19.91 -15.46 -9.98
N VAL A 345 -20.85 -15.70 -10.90
CA VAL A 345 -21.68 -16.91 -10.90
C VAL A 345 -20.83 -18.16 -11.14
N LEU A 346 -19.83 -18.10 -12.02
CA LEU A 346 -18.87 -19.21 -12.21
C LEU A 346 -18.11 -19.52 -10.93
N MET A 347 -17.56 -18.47 -10.32
CA MET A 347 -16.82 -18.59 -9.06
C MET A 347 -17.69 -19.16 -7.94
N ASP A 348 -19.00 -18.89 -7.93
CA ASP A 348 -19.93 -19.50 -6.97
C ASP A 348 -20.10 -21.00 -7.22
N ASN A 349 -20.29 -21.41 -8.47
CA ASN A 349 -20.42 -22.82 -8.84
C ASN A 349 -19.18 -23.64 -8.47
N GLU A 350 -17.99 -23.03 -8.50
CA GLU A 350 -16.73 -23.66 -8.10
C GLU A 350 -16.39 -23.52 -6.60
N ASN A 351 -17.31 -22.94 -5.81
CA ASN A 351 -17.15 -22.70 -4.38
C ASN A 351 -15.89 -21.88 -4.03
N VAL A 352 -15.61 -20.83 -4.80
CA VAL A 352 -14.44 -19.94 -4.59
C VAL A 352 -14.54 -19.10 -3.30
N GLY A 353 -15.74 -19.00 -2.70
CA GLY A 353 -15.95 -18.32 -1.43
C GLY A 353 -16.08 -16.79 -1.55
N HIS A 354 -15.67 -16.04 -0.53
CA HIS A 354 -15.97 -14.60 -0.43
C HIS A 354 -15.17 -13.71 -1.39
N VAL A 355 -14.06 -14.22 -1.94
CA VAL A 355 -13.19 -13.47 -2.87
C VAL A 355 -13.92 -13.04 -4.14
N LYS A 356 -14.91 -13.80 -4.59
CA LYS A 356 -15.74 -13.48 -5.76
C LYS A 356 -16.46 -12.13 -5.68
N ARG A 357 -16.53 -11.49 -4.50
CA ARG A 357 -17.12 -10.15 -4.32
C ARG A 357 -16.17 -9.00 -4.73
N GLU A 358 -14.93 -9.31 -5.06
CA GLU A 358 -13.89 -8.37 -5.50
C GLU A 358 -13.74 -8.46 -7.03
N LEU A 359 -13.94 -7.34 -7.75
CA LEU A 359 -13.90 -7.38 -9.23
C LEU A 359 -12.53 -7.81 -9.77
N PHE A 360 -11.43 -7.28 -9.23
CA PHE A 360 -10.09 -7.67 -9.69
C PHE A 360 -9.83 -9.18 -9.55
N ALA A 361 -10.42 -9.84 -8.54
CA ALA A 361 -10.29 -11.27 -8.37
C ALA A 361 -11.12 -12.06 -9.40
N GLN A 362 -12.25 -11.53 -9.86
CA GLN A 362 -12.99 -12.10 -10.99
C GLN A 362 -12.21 -11.99 -12.29
N PHE A 363 -11.50 -10.88 -12.52
CA PHE A 363 -10.59 -10.73 -13.66
C PHE A 363 -9.51 -11.80 -13.64
N MET A 364 -8.84 -11.96 -12.49
CA MET A 364 -7.81 -12.99 -12.31
C MET A 364 -8.36 -14.40 -12.52
N PHE A 365 -9.52 -14.71 -11.94
CA PHE A 365 -10.17 -16.01 -12.09
C PHE A 365 -10.46 -16.32 -13.56
N ARG A 366 -11.11 -15.40 -14.28
CA ARG A 366 -11.38 -15.59 -15.71
C ARG A 366 -10.10 -15.77 -16.51
N LEU A 367 -9.11 -14.93 -16.26
CA LEU A 367 -7.81 -14.95 -16.95
C LEU A 367 -7.14 -16.32 -16.83
N THR A 368 -7.10 -16.91 -15.65
CA THR A 368 -6.44 -18.21 -15.43
C THR A 368 -7.17 -19.39 -16.07
N HIS A 369 -8.44 -19.21 -16.43
CA HIS A 369 -9.23 -20.21 -17.17
C HIS A 369 -9.19 -19.99 -18.69
N GLU A 370 -9.01 -18.75 -19.14
CA GLU A 370 -9.08 -18.36 -20.56
C GLU A 370 -7.72 -18.37 -21.27
N LEU A 371 -6.66 -17.90 -20.61
CA LEU A 371 -5.35 -17.72 -21.24
C LEU A 371 -4.48 -18.98 -21.18
N PRO A 372 -3.58 -19.17 -22.17
CA PRO A 372 -2.65 -20.30 -22.18
C PRO A 372 -1.65 -20.20 -21.02
N LYS A 373 -1.03 -21.33 -20.66
CA LYS A 373 -0.05 -21.38 -19.55
C LYS A 373 1.15 -20.45 -19.73
N ASN A 374 1.59 -20.22 -20.97
CA ASN A 374 2.70 -19.32 -21.31
C ASN A 374 2.27 -17.84 -21.20
N THR A 375 1.87 -17.43 -20.00
CA THR A 375 1.33 -16.11 -19.69
C THR A 375 2.05 -15.51 -18.49
N TYR A 376 2.41 -14.24 -18.60
CA TYR A 376 2.79 -13.38 -17.49
C TYR A 376 1.63 -12.45 -17.14
N LEU A 377 1.37 -12.25 -15.86
CA LEU A 377 0.37 -11.31 -15.35
C LEU A 377 1.05 -10.23 -14.52
N GLY A 378 1.18 -9.03 -15.09
CA GLY A 378 1.58 -7.80 -14.41
C GLY A 378 0.35 -6.98 -14.04
N MET A 379 -0.01 -6.95 -12.76
CA MET A 379 -1.28 -6.36 -12.32
C MET A 379 -1.10 -5.32 -11.21
N PHE A 380 -1.74 -4.16 -11.39
CA PHE A 380 -1.98 -3.22 -10.30
C PHE A 380 -3.15 -3.69 -9.43
N SER A 381 -2.95 -3.91 -8.14
CA SER A 381 -3.97 -4.50 -7.26
C SER A 381 -3.77 -4.14 -5.77
N LYS A 382 -4.75 -4.48 -4.94
CA LYS A 382 -4.57 -4.56 -3.48
C LYS A 382 -3.98 -5.93 -3.13
N LEU A 383 -3.22 -6.02 -2.04
CA LEU A 383 -2.63 -7.30 -1.55
C LEU A 383 -3.65 -8.34 -1.04
N LYS A 384 -4.94 -8.01 -0.98
CA LYS A 384 -5.98 -8.79 -0.29
C LYS A 384 -6.08 -10.24 -0.78
N TYR A 385 -5.82 -10.51 -2.06
CA TYR A 385 -5.89 -11.88 -2.60
C TYR A 385 -4.72 -12.77 -2.13
N LEU A 386 -3.62 -12.19 -1.65
CA LEU A 386 -2.47 -12.91 -1.15
C LEU A 386 -2.52 -13.12 0.36
N ASN A 387 -2.98 -12.12 1.09
CA ASN A 387 -2.75 -12.04 2.54
C ASN A 387 -4.02 -12.00 3.39
N ALA A 388 -5.21 -11.89 2.81
CA ALA A 388 -6.43 -11.93 3.62
C ALA A 388 -6.79 -13.38 3.96
N PRO A 389 -7.28 -13.66 5.19
CA PRO A 389 -7.64 -15.01 5.61
C PRO A 389 -8.73 -15.65 4.74
N ASP A 390 -9.68 -14.84 4.28
CA ASP A 390 -10.76 -15.27 3.39
C ASP A 390 -10.28 -15.56 1.94
N SER A 391 -9.04 -15.17 1.60
CA SER A 391 -8.46 -15.36 0.28
C SER A 391 -7.51 -16.55 0.18
N VAL A 392 -7.17 -17.19 1.31
CA VAL A 392 -6.22 -18.32 1.35
C VAL A 392 -6.63 -19.43 0.39
N GLU A 393 -7.91 -19.83 0.42
CA GLU A 393 -8.43 -20.88 -0.44
C GLU A 393 -8.40 -20.47 -1.92
N TYR A 394 -8.74 -19.22 -2.23
CA TYR A 394 -8.66 -18.69 -3.59
C TYR A 394 -7.22 -18.71 -4.11
N ARG A 395 -6.29 -18.16 -3.33
CA ARG A 395 -4.86 -18.11 -3.64
C ARG A 395 -4.30 -19.50 -3.89
N ASP A 396 -4.58 -20.46 -3.02
CA ASP A 396 -3.92 -21.76 -3.06
C ASP A 396 -4.56 -22.72 -4.08
N ARG A 397 -5.87 -22.60 -4.36
CA ARG A 397 -6.57 -23.46 -5.34
C ARG A 397 -6.61 -22.88 -6.75
N PHE A 398 -6.75 -21.56 -6.89
CA PHE A 398 -7.06 -20.91 -8.18
C PHE A 398 -5.97 -19.93 -8.66
N PHE A 399 -5.05 -19.51 -7.78
CA PHE A 399 -4.02 -18.52 -8.13
C PHE A 399 -2.66 -18.85 -7.50
N ASN A 400 -2.17 -20.08 -7.74
CA ASN A 400 -0.95 -20.59 -7.13
C ASN A 400 0.26 -20.50 -8.08
N TYR A 401 0.68 -19.27 -8.41
CA TYR A 401 1.71 -19.04 -9.43
C TYR A 401 3.00 -18.44 -8.89
N LYS A 402 4.08 -18.56 -9.67
CA LYS A 402 5.38 -17.99 -9.33
C LYS A 402 5.33 -16.47 -9.39
N TYR A 403 5.70 -15.83 -8.28
CA TYR A 403 5.99 -14.41 -8.19
C TYR A 403 7.38 -14.15 -8.81
N GLU A 404 7.49 -13.14 -9.68
CA GLU A 404 8.75 -12.75 -10.31
C GLU A 404 9.29 -11.45 -9.72
N LYS A 405 8.52 -10.35 -9.75
CA LYS A 405 8.92 -9.05 -9.22
C LYS A 405 7.73 -8.12 -9.00
N GLY A 406 7.91 -7.07 -8.21
CA GLY A 406 6.85 -6.10 -7.97
C GLY A 406 7.22 -5.03 -6.95
N PHE A 407 6.38 -3.99 -6.88
CA PHE A 407 6.56 -2.90 -5.93
C PHE A 407 5.21 -2.44 -5.35
N LEU A 408 5.26 -1.82 -4.17
CA LEU A 408 4.16 -1.25 -3.40
C LEU A 408 4.31 0.26 -3.33
N PHE A 409 3.19 0.97 -3.31
CA PHE A 409 3.18 2.41 -3.09
C PHE A 409 1.89 2.83 -2.41
N LYS A 410 1.90 4.03 -1.85
CA LYS A 410 0.78 4.57 -1.08
C LYS A 410 -0.38 4.93 -2.00
N SER A 411 -1.59 4.48 -1.67
CA SER A 411 -2.80 4.68 -2.46
C SER A 411 -3.15 6.13 -2.79
N THR A 412 -2.74 7.09 -1.96
CA THR A 412 -2.95 8.54 -2.19
C THR A 412 -2.19 9.08 -3.41
N ASN A 413 -1.31 8.29 -4.02
CA ASN A 413 -0.71 8.62 -5.30
C ASN A 413 -1.69 8.56 -6.48
N PHE A 414 -2.78 7.79 -6.36
CA PHE A 414 -3.88 7.85 -7.32
C PHE A 414 -4.71 9.10 -7.07
N ASN A 415 -5.06 9.79 -8.15
CA ASN A 415 -5.90 10.99 -8.06
C ASN A 415 -7.26 10.65 -7.42
N GLY A 416 -7.76 11.51 -6.54
CA GLY A 416 -9.05 11.33 -5.86
C GLY A 416 -9.09 10.30 -4.71
N VAL A 417 -8.03 9.52 -4.46
CA VAL A 417 -8.00 8.54 -3.37
C VAL A 417 -7.66 9.20 -2.03
N LYS A 418 -8.61 9.23 -1.09
CA LYS A 418 -8.40 9.69 0.31
C LYS A 418 -7.92 8.59 1.26
N GLY A 419 -8.22 7.33 0.94
CA GLY A 419 -7.82 6.18 1.76
C GLY A 419 -6.30 6.02 1.79
N LYS A 420 -5.76 5.53 2.90
CA LYS A 420 -4.31 5.27 3.09
C LYS A 420 -4.11 3.76 3.21
N TYR A 421 -3.75 3.11 2.12
CA TYR A 421 -3.49 1.67 2.07
C TYR A 421 -2.45 1.35 0.98
N PRO A 422 -1.86 0.15 0.94
CA PRO A 422 -0.90 -0.17 -0.08
C PRO A 422 -1.61 -0.58 -1.38
N ILE A 423 -1.12 -0.06 -2.50
CA ILE A 423 -1.40 -0.57 -3.84
C ILE A 423 -0.09 -1.15 -4.37
N CYS A 424 -0.17 -2.27 -5.08
CA CYS A 424 1.00 -2.94 -5.63
C CYS A 424 0.87 -3.11 -7.14
N PHE A 425 2.00 -3.09 -7.83
CA PHE A 425 2.17 -3.78 -9.11
C PHE A 425 2.93 -5.07 -8.84
N LEU A 426 2.35 -6.23 -9.18
CA LEU A 426 3.00 -7.54 -9.03
C LEU A 426 3.00 -8.27 -10.37
N LEU A 427 4.15 -8.83 -10.73
CA LEU A 427 4.37 -9.63 -11.93
C LEU A 427 4.44 -11.12 -11.56
N TRP A 428 3.55 -11.89 -12.16
CA TRP A 428 3.40 -13.33 -11.95
C TRP A 428 3.70 -14.09 -13.24
N ASN A 429 4.30 -15.27 -13.10
CA ASN A 429 4.52 -16.21 -14.19
C ASN A 429 3.54 -17.38 -14.06
N LEU A 430 2.53 -17.42 -14.93
CA LEU A 430 1.45 -18.40 -14.84
C LEU A 430 1.83 -19.78 -15.39
N ALA A 431 3.02 -19.91 -15.98
CA ALA A 431 3.55 -21.19 -16.44
C ALA A 431 4.17 -22.01 -15.30
N LYS A 432 4.41 -21.40 -14.14
CA LYS A 432 5.12 -21.99 -13.01
C LYS A 432 4.31 -21.87 -11.73
N ASP A 433 4.33 -22.93 -10.94
CA ASP A 433 3.72 -22.93 -9.62
C ASP A 433 4.55 -22.09 -8.63
N ARG A 434 3.89 -21.65 -7.56
CA ARG A 434 4.55 -20.92 -6.47
C ARG A 434 5.62 -21.77 -5.79
N GLU A 435 6.81 -21.18 -5.59
CA GLU A 435 7.95 -21.84 -4.93
C GLU A 435 8.11 -21.45 -3.45
N LEU A 436 7.73 -20.23 -3.07
CA LEU A 436 8.01 -19.65 -1.76
C LEU A 436 6.73 -19.37 -0.95
N LYS A 437 6.83 -19.50 0.38
CA LYS A 437 5.76 -19.08 1.32
C LYS A 437 5.83 -17.59 1.69
N SER A 438 6.85 -16.88 1.22
CA SER A 438 6.99 -15.44 1.35
C SER A 438 7.33 -14.80 0.01
N ILE A 439 6.93 -13.55 -0.17
CA ILE A 439 7.33 -12.75 -1.33
C ILE A 439 7.93 -11.42 -0.85
N SER A 440 9.05 -11.03 -1.47
CA SER A 440 9.69 -9.74 -1.24
C SER A 440 9.22 -8.74 -2.29
N ILE A 441 8.66 -7.64 -1.85
CA ILE A 441 8.05 -6.62 -2.70
C ILE A 441 8.71 -5.28 -2.39
N ASP A 442 9.23 -4.61 -3.41
CA ASP A 442 9.88 -3.32 -3.21
C ASP A 442 8.89 -2.27 -2.71
N ILE A 443 9.33 -1.34 -1.86
CA ILE A 443 8.52 -0.22 -1.40
C ILE A 443 8.94 1.01 -2.19
N ALA A 444 8.01 1.61 -2.91
CA ALA A 444 8.24 2.80 -3.72
C ALA A 444 7.64 4.06 -3.06
N ASP A 445 8.39 5.15 -3.13
CA ASP A 445 7.97 6.48 -2.68
C ASP A 445 7.02 7.15 -3.70
N GLU A 446 6.67 8.42 -3.45
CA GLU A 446 5.82 9.20 -4.35
C GLU A 446 6.50 9.53 -5.69
N SER A 447 7.82 9.41 -5.79
CA SER A 447 8.61 9.59 -7.02
C SER A 447 8.87 8.28 -7.78
N ALA A 448 8.30 7.16 -7.30
CA ALA A 448 8.52 5.79 -7.80
C ALA A 448 9.96 5.26 -7.58
N LYS A 449 10.74 5.86 -6.69
CA LYS A 449 12.04 5.34 -6.24
C LYS A 449 11.84 4.27 -5.18
N THR A 450 12.64 3.21 -5.25
CA THR A 450 12.64 2.14 -4.25
C THR A 450 13.31 2.63 -2.97
N ILE A 451 12.60 2.56 -1.85
CA ILE A 451 13.01 3.04 -0.51
C ILE A 451 12.98 1.93 0.55
N GLY A 452 12.68 0.69 0.17
CA GLY A 452 12.59 -0.42 1.11
C GLY A 452 12.10 -1.70 0.48
N THR A 453 11.92 -2.72 1.30
CA THR A 453 11.35 -4.01 0.93
C THR A 453 10.32 -4.45 1.96
N LYS A 454 9.13 -4.82 1.49
CA LYS A 454 8.12 -5.52 2.27
C LYS A 454 8.28 -7.02 2.07
N HIS A 455 8.43 -7.75 3.17
CA HIS A 455 8.39 -9.22 3.17
C HIS A 455 6.99 -9.67 3.55
N LEU A 456 6.21 -10.10 2.57
CA LEU A 456 4.85 -10.57 2.80
C LEU A 456 4.85 -12.08 3.01
N GLN A 457 4.53 -12.53 4.22
CA GLN A 457 4.26 -13.94 4.48
C GLN A 457 2.89 -14.33 3.95
N LEU A 458 2.82 -15.43 3.20
CA LEU A 458 1.58 -15.98 2.69
C LEU A 458 0.94 -16.86 3.76
N ILE A 459 0.06 -16.24 4.55
CA ILE A 459 -0.58 -16.89 5.69
C ILE A 459 -1.42 -18.12 5.27
N GLU A 460 -1.52 -19.09 6.17
CA GLU A 460 -2.50 -20.15 6.14
C GLU A 460 -3.74 -19.75 6.95
N LYS A 461 -4.87 -20.43 6.74
CA LYS A 461 -6.13 -20.09 7.43
C LYS A 461 -5.99 -20.25 8.95
N GLY A 462 -5.04 -21.06 9.42
CA GLY A 462 -4.77 -21.33 10.84
C GLY A 462 -3.96 -20.24 11.53
N ASP A 463 -3.14 -19.48 10.80
CA ASP A 463 -2.08 -18.63 11.36
C ASP A 463 -2.59 -17.37 12.05
N VAL A 464 -3.85 -17.01 11.82
CA VAL A 464 -4.44 -15.75 12.31
C VAL A 464 -4.61 -15.74 13.83
N ILE A 465 -4.22 -14.64 14.50
CA ILE A 465 -4.29 -14.52 15.98
C ILE A 465 -5.70 -14.78 16.53
N ASN A 466 -6.74 -14.51 15.73
CA ASN A 466 -8.12 -14.78 16.09
C ASN A 466 -8.44 -16.27 16.35
N LYS A 467 -7.53 -17.19 15.97
CA LYS A 467 -7.58 -18.64 16.21
C LYS A 467 -6.59 -19.14 17.27
N TRP A 468 -5.88 -18.24 17.96
CA TRP A 468 -4.83 -18.60 18.91
C TRP A 468 -5.31 -19.45 20.10
N PHE A 469 -6.59 -19.33 20.46
CA PHE A 469 -7.24 -20.13 21.49
C PHE A 469 -8.67 -20.48 21.09
N GLU A 470 -9.19 -21.57 21.65
CA GLU A 470 -10.59 -21.94 21.45
C GLU A 470 -11.50 -20.89 22.08
N ARG A 471 -12.46 -20.39 21.29
CA ARG A 471 -13.41 -19.38 21.77
C ARG A 471 -14.51 -20.09 22.58
N PRO A 472 -14.76 -19.67 23.83
CA PRO A 472 -15.89 -20.12 24.64
C PRO A 472 -17.21 -20.15 23.86
N LYS A 473 -17.89 -21.29 23.88
CA LYS A 473 -19.26 -21.40 23.35
C LYS A 473 -20.23 -20.75 24.35
N ASN A 474 -21.07 -19.85 23.85
CA ASN A 474 -22.11 -19.23 24.66
C ASN A 474 -23.30 -20.18 24.83
N SER A 475 -23.97 -20.08 25.99
CA SER A 475 -25.21 -20.77 26.28
C SER A 475 -26.36 -20.15 25.48
N ASN A 476 -27.35 -20.98 25.12
CA ASN A 476 -28.60 -20.50 24.54
C ASN A 476 -29.56 -19.93 25.60
N GLU A 477 -29.34 -20.25 26.87
CA GLU A 477 -30.23 -19.90 27.99
C GLU A 477 -29.73 -18.71 28.80
N TYR A 478 -28.44 -18.38 28.68
CA TYR A 478 -27.83 -17.25 29.39
C TYR A 478 -27.71 -16.04 28.46
N ILE A 479 -28.49 -15.00 28.75
CA ILE A 479 -28.63 -13.80 27.92
C ILE A 479 -28.11 -12.60 28.70
N LEU A 480 -27.39 -11.71 28.02
CA LEU A 480 -27.00 -10.40 28.55
C LEU A 480 -27.33 -9.30 27.53
N PRO A 481 -27.67 -8.07 27.96
CA PRO A 481 -27.95 -6.96 27.06
C PRO A 481 -26.75 -6.66 26.16
N PRO A 482 -26.89 -6.70 24.82
CA PRO A 482 -25.76 -6.53 23.91
C PRO A 482 -25.38 -5.06 23.76
N LEU A 483 -24.08 -4.78 23.77
CA LEU A 483 -23.52 -3.43 23.75
C LEU A 483 -22.87 -3.07 22.41
N SER A 484 -23.04 -1.82 22.00
CA SER A 484 -22.35 -1.23 20.83
C SER A 484 -21.18 -0.32 21.20
N ASN A 485 -21.13 0.12 22.46
CA ASN A 485 -20.04 0.82 23.12
C ASN A 485 -20.21 0.58 24.64
N GLY A 486 -19.36 1.20 25.46
CA GLY A 486 -19.40 1.02 26.91
C GLY A 486 -20.77 1.13 27.60
N ILE A 487 -21.73 1.95 27.12
CA ILE A 487 -23.00 2.20 27.85
C ILE A 487 -24.29 2.03 27.02
N SER A 488 -24.16 1.79 25.72
CA SER A 488 -25.28 1.77 24.76
C SER A 488 -25.72 0.36 24.38
N VAL A 489 -26.90 -0.03 24.86
CA VAL A 489 -27.60 -1.26 24.49
C VAL A 489 -28.21 -1.13 23.09
N ARG A 490 -28.20 -2.21 22.30
CA ARG A 490 -28.79 -2.24 20.96
C ARG A 490 -29.74 -3.42 20.80
N GLU A 491 -30.97 -3.14 20.40
CA GLU A 491 -32.03 -4.16 20.34
C GLU A 491 -32.47 -4.52 18.91
N ASN A 492 -32.01 -3.77 17.89
CA ASN A 492 -32.66 -3.75 16.57
C ASN A 492 -31.79 -4.27 15.41
N ASN A 493 -31.41 -5.54 15.41
CA ASN A 493 -30.94 -6.21 14.20
C ASN A 493 -31.41 -7.69 14.14
N SER A 494 -31.53 -8.24 12.93
CA SER A 494 -31.90 -9.65 12.73
C SER A 494 -30.84 -10.66 13.23
N ASP A 495 -29.65 -10.19 13.59
CA ASP A 495 -28.52 -10.98 14.10
C ASP A 495 -27.99 -10.36 15.42
N THR A 496 -28.84 -10.34 16.44
CA THR A 496 -28.47 -9.79 17.75
C THR A 496 -27.60 -10.77 18.53
N ARG A 497 -26.39 -10.34 18.89
CA ARG A 497 -25.39 -11.15 19.60
C ARG A 497 -25.49 -10.94 21.12
N HIS A 498 -26.55 -11.42 21.73
CA HIS A 498 -26.83 -11.27 23.18
C HIS A 498 -26.56 -12.53 24.03
N ARG A 499 -26.25 -13.67 23.39
CA ARG A 499 -25.96 -14.93 24.11
C ARG A 499 -24.63 -14.84 24.83
N ALA A 500 -24.57 -15.29 26.08
CA ALA A 500 -23.40 -15.30 26.95
C ALA A 500 -23.30 -16.63 27.73
N ARG A 501 -22.53 -16.67 28.83
CA ARG A 501 -22.38 -17.85 29.69
C ARG A 501 -22.24 -17.44 31.17
N PRO A 502 -22.51 -18.33 32.14
CA PRO A 502 -22.49 -17.97 33.57
C PRO A 502 -21.15 -17.44 34.10
N ASP A 503 -20.03 -17.91 33.56
CA ASP A 503 -18.65 -17.49 33.86
C ASP A 503 -18.15 -16.35 32.94
N PHE A 504 -19.06 -15.58 32.35
CA PHE A 504 -18.73 -14.44 31.50
C PHE A 504 -18.03 -13.34 32.31
N LEU A 505 -16.80 -13.00 31.92
CA LEU A 505 -16.05 -11.88 32.50
C LEU A 505 -16.23 -10.60 31.68
N ALA A 506 -16.10 -10.73 30.35
CA ALA A 506 -16.23 -9.64 29.39
C ALA A 506 -16.44 -10.19 27.97
N SER A 507 -16.63 -9.29 27.01
CA SER A 507 -16.59 -9.58 25.58
C SER A 507 -15.48 -8.77 24.94
N ILE A 508 -14.66 -9.39 24.09
CA ILE A 508 -13.73 -8.66 23.21
C ILE A 508 -14.27 -8.71 21.79
N CYS A 509 -14.53 -7.55 21.20
CA CYS A 509 -14.80 -7.47 19.77
C CYS A 509 -13.46 -7.49 19.04
N SER A 510 -13.18 -8.53 18.24
CA SER A 510 -11.93 -8.65 17.47
C SER A 510 -12.28 -8.80 15.98
N LYS A 511 -13.04 -7.83 15.44
CA LYS A 511 -13.48 -7.86 14.05
C LYS A 511 -12.28 -7.76 13.09
N GLY A 512 -12.28 -8.60 12.05
CA GLY A 512 -11.14 -8.71 11.13
C GLY A 512 -9.87 -9.16 11.84
N ASN A 513 -8.79 -9.35 11.08
CA ASN A 513 -7.51 -9.81 11.59
C ASN A 513 -6.35 -8.89 11.15
N ASP A 514 -6.68 -7.70 10.66
CA ASP A 514 -5.75 -6.73 10.08
C ASP A 514 -5.88 -5.35 10.75
N PHE A 515 -4.97 -4.45 10.40
CA PHE A 515 -4.91 -3.07 10.86
C PHE A 515 -6.11 -2.22 10.41
N GLN A 516 -6.70 -2.49 9.25
CA GLN A 516 -7.90 -1.80 8.76
C GLN A 516 -9.05 -1.91 9.76
N ASN A 517 -9.11 -3.02 10.50
CA ASN A 517 -10.16 -3.30 11.48
C ASN A 517 -9.74 -3.04 12.94
N SER A 518 -8.52 -2.57 13.23
CA SER A 518 -8.03 -2.33 14.61
C SER A 518 -8.86 -1.32 15.42
N LYS A 519 -9.64 -0.46 14.77
CA LYS A 519 -10.58 0.46 15.46
C LYS A 519 -11.77 -0.25 16.11
N TYR A 520 -12.09 -1.47 15.67
CA TYR A 520 -13.18 -2.27 16.23
C TYR A 520 -12.72 -3.17 17.37
N VAL A 521 -11.42 -3.17 17.70
CA VAL A 521 -10.87 -3.94 18.81
C VAL A 521 -11.17 -3.20 20.10
N VAL A 522 -12.15 -3.71 20.86
CA VAL A 522 -12.64 -3.13 22.13
C VAL A 522 -13.03 -4.22 23.12
N ILE A 523 -12.94 -3.90 24.41
CA ILE A 523 -13.37 -4.75 25.54
C ILE A 523 -14.68 -4.17 26.11
N LEU A 524 -15.69 -5.01 26.34
CA LEU A 524 -17.00 -4.62 26.85
C LEU A 524 -17.42 -5.53 28.01
N SER A 525 -18.14 -4.98 29.00
CA SER A 525 -18.66 -5.75 30.15
C SER A 525 -19.88 -6.62 29.83
N SER A 526 -20.31 -6.65 28.57
CA SER A 526 -21.47 -7.41 28.09
C SER A 526 -21.23 -7.80 26.62
N PRO A 527 -21.95 -8.78 26.03
CA PRO A 527 -21.75 -9.20 24.66
C PRO A 527 -21.75 -8.04 23.67
N SER A 528 -20.75 -7.99 22.79
CA SER A 528 -20.74 -7.01 21.70
C SER A 528 -21.75 -7.40 20.62
N VAL A 529 -22.41 -6.40 20.03
CA VAL A 529 -23.28 -6.59 18.85
C VAL A 529 -22.56 -7.10 17.58
N SER A 530 -21.23 -7.10 17.59
CA SER A 530 -20.41 -7.49 16.43
C SER A 530 -20.26 -9.00 16.31
N ALA A 531 -20.45 -9.55 15.10
CA ALA A 531 -20.17 -10.96 14.80
C ALA A 531 -18.69 -11.34 14.98
N GLY A 532 -17.78 -10.36 15.09
CA GLY A 532 -16.36 -10.58 15.36
C GLY A 532 -16.01 -10.72 16.85
N ALA A 533 -17.00 -10.68 17.74
CA ALA A 533 -16.77 -10.72 19.18
C ALA A 533 -16.74 -12.14 19.76
N PHE A 534 -16.10 -12.28 20.91
CA PHE A 534 -16.04 -13.52 21.67
C PHE A 534 -16.07 -13.24 23.18
N THR A 535 -16.53 -14.24 23.94
CA THR A 535 -16.57 -14.19 25.40
C THR A 535 -15.19 -14.41 25.98
N VAL A 536 -14.86 -13.61 26.99
CA VAL A 536 -13.72 -13.80 27.88
C VAL A 536 -14.21 -14.46 29.16
N ASN A 537 -13.56 -15.55 29.56
CA ASN A 537 -13.71 -16.24 30.84
C ASN A 537 -12.31 -16.47 31.45
N ASP A 538 -12.23 -17.13 32.61
CA ASP A 538 -10.96 -17.38 33.30
C ASP A 538 -9.95 -18.13 32.40
N GLU A 539 -10.42 -19.15 31.67
CA GLU A 539 -9.58 -20.03 30.83
C GLU A 539 -8.86 -19.29 29.70
N ASN A 540 -9.47 -18.26 29.11
CA ASN A 540 -8.91 -17.54 27.97
C ASN A 540 -8.49 -16.09 28.27
N PHE A 541 -8.65 -15.64 29.53
CA PHE A 541 -8.44 -14.25 29.93
C PHE A 541 -7.09 -13.71 29.46
N GLU A 542 -5.99 -14.39 29.79
CA GLU A 542 -4.65 -13.88 29.52
C GLU A 542 -4.39 -13.74 28.01
N LYS A 543 -4.67 -14.78 27.22
CA LYS A 543 -4.52 -14.74 25.76
C LYS A 543 -5.46 -13.74 25.09
N ALA A 544 -6.66 -13.56 25.62
CA ALA A 544 -7.63 -12.59 25.10
C ALA A 544 -7.13 -11.15 25.26
N LEU A 545 -6.50 -10.84 26.41
CA LEU A 545 -5.94 -9.53 26.69
C LEU A 545 -4.61 -9.28 25.97
N VAL A 546 -3.78 -10.30 25.78
CA VAL A 546 -2.62 -10.21 24.88
C VAL A 546 -3.06 -9.92 23.45
N LEU A 547 -4.07 -10.63 22.93
CA LEU A 547 -4.63 -10.37 21.61
C LEU A 547 -5.12 -8.92 21.50
N HIS A 548 -5.78 -8.38 22.53
CA HIS A 548 -6.20 -6.99 22.56
C HIS A 548 -4.99 -6.03 22.48
N ALA A 549 -3.97 -6.21 23.32
CA ALA A 549 -2.77 -5.38 23.34
C ALA A 549 -2.02 -5.43 21.99
N VAL A 550 -1.73 -6.63 21.48
CA VAL A 550 -1.04 -6.87 20.21
C VAL A 550 -1.73 -6.19 19.04
N ARG A 551 -3.07 -6.16 19.03
CA ARG A 551 -3.84 -5.51 17.94
C ARG A 551 -3.98 -4.00 18.08
N LYS A 552 -3.63 -3.43 19.24
CA LYS A 552 -3.89 -2.02 19.58
C LYS A 552 -2.63 -1.18 19.79
N ILE A 553 -1.53 -1.78 20.26
CA ILE A 553 -0.25 -1.08 20.50
C ILE A 553 0.41 -0.64 19.17
N PRO A 554 0.57 -1.52 18.15
CA PRO A 554 1.15 -1.13 16.88
C PRO A 554 0.29 -0.10 16.15
N ARG A 555 0.92 0.96 15.63
CA ARG A 555 0.20 2.04 14.94
C ARG A 555 -0.11 1.66 13.48
N PRO A 556 -1.35 1.88 13.01
CA PRO A 556 -1.67 1.72 11.60
C PRO A 556 -0.91 2.74 10.74
N THR A 557 -0.24 2.25 9.70
CA THR A 557 0.39 3.02 8.62
C THR A 557 -0.26 2.62 7.29
N TRP A 558 0.04 3.37 6.22
CA TRP A 558 -0.45 2.96 4.90
C TRP A 558 0.15 1.62 4.45
N LEU A 559 1.35 1.28 4.94
CA LEU A 559 2.08 0.07 4.56
C LEU A 559 1.51 -1.17 5.25
N ASN A 560 1.21 -1.07 6.55
CA ASN A 560 0.71 -2.18 7.34
C ASN A 560 -0.83 -2.32 7.36
N ASP A 561 -1.60 -1.43 6.70
CA ASP A 561 -3.09 -1.46 6.68
C ASP A 561 -3.68 -2.82 6.26
N ARG A 562 -2.91 -3.66 5.57
CA ARG A 562 -3.27 -5.03 5.15
C ARG A 562 -2.52 -6.15 5.87
N ASN A 563 -1.56 -5.86 6.75
CA ASN A 563 -0.83 -6.89 7.48
C ASN A 563 -1.79 -7.64 8.40
N GLN A 564 -1.58 -8.95 8.52
CA GLN A 564 -2.35 -9.81 9.41
C GLN A 564 -1.62 -9.94 10.75
N PHE A 565 -2.39 -9.98 11.83
CA PHE A 565 -1.87 -10.37 13.14
C PHE A 565 -1.84 -11.90 13.23
N LEU A 566 -0.70 -12.46 13.59
CA LEU A 566 -0.46 -13.90 13.60
C LEU A 566 -0.52 -14.47 15.01
N ILE A 567 -0.75 -15.77 15.10
CA ILE A 567 -0.40 -16.57 16.27
C ILE A 567 1.13 -16.46 16.43
N PRO A 568 1.64 -16.22 17.66
CA PRO A 568 3.06 -16.02 17.84
C PRO A 568 3.83 -17.27 17.42
N HIS A 569 4.93 -17.07 16.70
CA HIS A 569 5.83 -18.15 16.29
C HIS A 569 6.60 -18.73 17.49
N THR A 570 6.82 -17.91 18.52
CA THR A 570 7.47 -18.28 19.77
C THR A 570 6.55 -17.96 20.93
N GLU A 571 6.32 -18.92 21.84
CA GLU A 571 5.44 -18.69 22.99
C GLU A 571 5.97 -17.53 23.86
N PRO A 572 5.16 -16.48 24.11
CA PRO A 572 5.59 -15.36 24.92
C PRO A 572 5.82 -15.76 26.38
N ASN A 573 6.74 -15.06 27.04
CA ASN A 573 6.98 -15.25 28.47
C ASN A 573 5.87 -14.59 29.33
N GLN A 574 5.78 -14.97 30.61
CA GLN A 574 4.72 -14.47 31.51
C GLN A 574 4.80 -12.95 31.73
N GLU A 575 6.00 -12.35 31.71
CA GLU A 575 6.14 -10.89 31.85
C GLU A 575 5.43 -10.17 30.70
N PHE A 576 5.59 -10.63 29.46
CA PHE A 576 4.89 -10.08 28.29
C PHE A 576 3.37 -10.21 28.42
N TYR A 577 2.87 -11.35 28.89
CA TYR A 577 1.45 -11.54 29.17
C TYR A 577 0.94 -10.51 30.19
N ASN A 578 1.66 -10.37 31.31
CA ASN A 578 1.28 -9.46 32.38
C ASN A 578 1.31 -8.00 31.93
N ASP A 579 2.35 -7.60 31.20
CA ASP A 579 2.50 -6.25 30.63
C ASP A 579 1.37 -5.92 29.66
N CYS A 580 1.01 -6.85 28.76
CA CYS A 580 -0.11 -6.69 27.83
C CYS A 580 -1.45 -6.55 28.55
N ILE A 581 -1.67 -7.32 29.62
CA ILE A 581 -2.90 -7.26 30.42
C ILE A 581 -2.99 -5.90 31.10
N ILE A 582 -1.95 -5.46 31.81
CA ILE A 582 -1.94 -4.16 32.51
C ILE A 582 -2.12 -3.00 31.53
N TRP A 583 -1.43 -3.02 30.39
CA TRP A 583 -1.62 -2.02 29.34
C TRP A 583 -3.08 -1.98 28.85
N SER A 584 -3.68 -3.14 28.62
CA SER A 584 -5.05 -3.25 28.12
C SER A 584 -6.08 -2.67 29.07
N LEU A 585 -5.91 -2.83 30.39
CA LEU A 585 -6.85 -2.34 31.40
C LEU A 585 -7.05 -0.81 31.36
N PHE A 586 -6.01 -0.05 30.99
CA PHE A 586 -6.07 1.42 30.94
C PHE A 586 -6.02 1.98 29.51
N SER A 587 -6.05 1.11 28.51
CA SER A 587 -6.17 1.50 27.11
C SER A 587 -7.48 2.25 26.83
N SER A 588 -7.47 3.15 25.84
CA SER A 588 -8.70 3.85 25.43
C SER A 588 -9.77 2.94 24.80
N SER A 589 -9.38 1.73 24.36
CA SER A 589 -10.26 0.70 23.81
C SER A 589 -10.78 -0.30 24.85
N ASN A 590 -10.35 -0.18 26.10
CA ASN A 590 -11.09 -0.80 27.20
C ASN A 590 -12.35 0.03 27.46
N GLU A 591 -13.47 -0.46 26.94
CA GLU A 591 -14.78 0.15 27.08
C GLU A 591 -15.62 -0.51 28.19
N THR A 592 -15.01 -1.20 29.15
CA THR A 592 -15.75 -1.82 30.25
C THR A 592 -16.49 -0.78 31.09
N THR A 593 -17.62 -1.23 31.62
CA THR A 593 -18.60 -0.45 32.38
C THR A 593 -19.18 -1.29 33.52
N SER A 594 -19.80 -0.62 34.50
CA SER A 594 -20.79 -1.20 35.39
C SER A 594 -22.13 -0.51 35.13
N LEU A 595 -23.22 -1.25 34.97
CA LEU A 595 -24.54 -0.69 34.65
C LEU A 595 -25.62 -1.36 35.50
N SER A 596 -26.51 -0.53 36.05
CA SER A 596 -27.67 -0.97 36.81
C SER A 596 -28.95 -0.77 36.01
N ASN A 597 -29.97 -1.57 36.36
CA ASN A 597 -31.33 -1.42 35.85
C ASN A 597 -31.43 -1.44 34.31
N VAL A 598 -30.64 -2.28 33.66
CA VAL A 598 -30.62 -2.36 32.19
C VAL A 598 -31.81 -3.19 31.72
N GLU A 599 -32.82 -2.53 31.18
CA GLU A 599 -33.96 -3.20 30.55
C GLU A 599 -33.56 -3.83 29.21
N TYR A 600 -33.84 -5.12 29.04
CA TYR A 600 -33.63 -5.85 27.80
C TYR A 600 -34.57 -7.07 27.73
N LEU A 601 -35.29 -7.25 26.62
CA LEU A 601 -36.22 -8.37 26.42
C LEU A 601 -37.18 -8.60 27.61
N GLY A 602 -37.74 -7.52 28.15
CA GLY A 602 -38.70 -7.57 29.27
C GLY A 602 -38.11 -7.95 30.64
N ASN A 603 -36.78 -8.05 30.75
CA ASN A 603 -36.07 -8.32 31.99
C ASN A 603 -35.17 -7.13 32.36
N THR A 604 -34.86 -7.00 33.64
CA THR A 604 -33.93 -5.98 34.16
C THR A 604 -32.62 -6.64 34.57
N TYR A 605 -31.51 -6.18 34.00
CA TYR A 605 -30.17 -6.74 34.20
C TYR A 605 -29.27 -5.82 35.02
N GLN A 606 -28.33 -6.45 35.73
CA GLN A 606 -27.22 -5.81 36.43
C GLN A 606 -25.93 -6.27 35.75
N ILE A 607 -25.18 -5.34 35.15
CA ILE A 607 -23.92 -5.62 34.46
C ILE A 607 -22.79 -5.21 35.39
N LYS A 608 -22.11 -6.19 35.97
CA LYS A 608 -20.93 -5.97 36.80
C LYS A 608 -19.68 -5.73 35.94
N ASN A 609 -18.76 -4.93 36.44
CA ASN A 609 -17.45 -4.74 35.81
C ASN A 609 -16.41 -5.69 36.40
N ASN A 610 -16.22 -6.86 35.80
CA ASN A 610 -15.20 -7.80 36.25
C ASN A 610 -13.75 -7.32 36.00
N PHE A 611 -13.58 -6.23 35.25
CA PHE A 611 -12.29 -5.64 34.88
C PHE A 611 -11.82 -4.53 35.85
N TYR A 612 -12.56 -4.28 36.93
CA TYR A 612 -12.13 -3.34 37.95
C TYR A 612 -10.82 -3.80 38.62
N PRO A 613 -9.76 -2.96 38.66
CA PRO A 613 -8.40 -3.44 38.94
C PRO A 613 -8.00 -3.40 40.42
N PHE A 614 -8.78 -2.77 41.30
CA PHE A 614 -8.41 -2.57 42.70
C PHE A 614 -9.29 -3.35 43.67
N LEU A 615 -8.68 -3.83 44.75
CA LEU A 615 -9.37 -4.61 45.78
C LEU A 615 -10.26 -3.71 46.67
N ILE A 616 -11.42 -4.23 47.08
CA ILE A 616 -12.36 -3.58 48.01
C ILE A 616 -11.65 -3.18 49.31
N GLU A 617 -10.73 -4.00 49.82
CA GLU A 617 -9.97 -3.70 51.03
C GLU A 617 -9.05 -2.47 50.87
N GLU A 618 -8.63 -2.16 49.64
CA GLU A 618 -7.91 -0.92 49.34
C GLU A 618 -8.89 0.25 49.24
N LEU A 619 -10.01 0.08 48.53
CA LEU A 619 -11.04 1.12 48.34
C LEU A 619 -11.62 1.60 49.68
N LYS A 620 -11.81 0.69 50.64
CA LYS A 620 -12.27 1.02 52.01
C LYS A 620 -11.35 1.99 52.75
N LYS A 621 -10.10 2.15 52.29
CA LYS A 621 -9.11 3.10 52.82
C LYS A 621 -9.07 4.42 52.04
N TRP A 622 -9.79 4.52 50.92
CA TRP A 622 -9.82 5.71 50.08
C TRP A 622 -10.93 6.66 50.54
N GLU A 623 -10.78 7.93 50.21
CA GLU A 623 -11.85 8.90 50.33
C GLU A 623 -12.83 8.71 49.18
N ILE A 624 -13.98 8.08 49.44
CA ILE A 624 -15.08 7.91 48.49
C ILE A 624 -16.21 8.83 48.92
N LYS A 625 -16.49 9.93 48.23
CA LYS A 625 -17.49 10.90 48.70
C LYS A 625 -18.95 10.42 48.56
N ASP A 626 -19.21 9.47 47.65
CA ASP A 626 -20.54 8.91 47.46
C ASP A 626 -20.90 7.87 48.55
N PRO A 627 -21.97 8.09 49.34
CA PRO A 627 -22.36 7.18 50.42
C PRO A 627 -22.91 5.85 49.92
N ASP A 628 -23.58 5.82 48.76
CA ASP A 628 -24.15 4.60 48.19
C ASP A 628 -23.01 3.67 47.77
N PHE A 629 -21.92 4.21 47.22
CA PHE A 629 -20.74 3.41 46.86
C PHE A 629 -20.09 2.78 48.10
N ARG A 630 -20.00 3.51 49.22
CA ARG A 630 -19.50 2.95 50.49
C ARG A 630 -20.39 1.81 51.00
N GLN A 631 -21.71 1.96 50.88
CA GLN A 631 -22.65 0.90 51.25
C GLN A 631 -22.47 -0.33 50.37
N GLN A 632 -22.38 -0.16 49.04
CA GLN A 632 -22.16 -1.27 48.11
C GLN A 632 -20.85 -2.03 48.43
N LEU A 633 -19.75 -1.33 48.70
CA LEU A 633 -18.45 -1.92 49.08
C LEU A 633 -18.49 -2.76 50.37
N SER A 634 -19.50 -2.59 51.22
CA SER A 634 -19.65 -3.37 52.46
C SER A 634 -20.23 -4.77 52.24
N VAL A 635 -20.98 -4.95 51.15
CA VAL A 635 -21.73 -6.19 50.85
C VAL A 635 -21.26 -6.91 49.59
N ASP A 636 -20.54 -6.21 48.70
CA ASP A 636 -20.06 -6.77 47.44
C ASP A 636 -18.69 -7.46 47.57
N GLU A 637 -18.26 -8.10 46.49
CA GLU A 637 -17.02 -8.88 46.43
C GLU A 637 -16.00 -8.32 45.43
N ASN A 638 -14.73 -8.67 45.69
CA ASN A 638 -13.61 -8.35 44.81
C ASN A 638 -13.85 -8.87 43.37
N ARG A 639 -13.64 -7.99 42.39
CA ARG A 639 -13.76 -8.29 40.96
C ARG A 639 -12.62 -9.18 40.47
N PHE A 640 -12.84 -9.86 39.35
CA PHE A 640 -11.91 -10.85 38.81
C PHE A 640 -10.50 -10.28 38.59
N VAL A 641 -10.39 -9.15 37.88
CA VAL A 641 -9.08 -8.55 37.56
C VAL A 641 -8.32 -8.11 38.80
N ALA A 642 -8.98 -7.53 39.81
CA ALA A 642 -8.34 -7.20 41.08
C ALA A 642 -7.75 -8.44 41.78
N LYS A 643 -8.46 -9.58 41.75
CA LYS A 643 -7.97 -10.87 42.27
C LYS A 643 -6.80 -11.42 41.45
N TRP A 644 -6.83 -11.25 40.12
CA TRP A 644 -5.75 -11.65 39.22
C TRP A 644 -4.48 -10.82 39.47
N ILE A 645 -4.57 -9.49 39.47
CA ILE A 645 -3.45 -8.57 39.73
C ILE A 645 -2.73 -8.89 41.04
N LYS A 646 -3.47 -9.20 42.11
CA LYS A 646 -2.89 -9.57 43.42
C LYS A 646 -1.97 -10.80 43.35
N LYS A 647 -2.22 -11.71 42.42
CA LYS A 647 -1.47 -12.97 42.25
C LYS A 647 -0.37 -12.87 41.20
N SER A 648 -0.36 -11.82 40.37
CA SER A 648 0.54 -11.68 39.24
C SER A 648 1.87 -11.03 39.64
N GLU A 649 2.96 -11.52 39.03
CA GLU A 649 4.29 -10.89 39.12
C GLU A 649 4.43 -9.85 38.00
N LEU A 650 4.39 -8.57 38.37
CA LEU A 650 4.41 -7.47 37.40
C LEU A 650 5.82 -6.91 37.19
N SER A 651 6.11 -6.47 35.97
CA SER A 651 7.28 -5.67 35.67
C SER A 651 7.24 -4.30 36.38
N GLU A 652 8.37 -3.60 36.44
CA GLU A 652 8.42 -2.27 37.05
C GLU A 652 7.55 -1.26 36.28
N GLU A 653 7.54 -1.32 34.94
CA GLU A 653 6.71 -0.47 34.11
C GLU A 653 5.21 -0.74 34.32
N ALA A 654 4.81 -2.01 34.43
CA ALA A 654 3.43 -2.38 34.74
C ALA A 654 2.99 -1.95 36.15
N LYS A 655 3.88 -2.04 37.14
CA LYS A 655 3.62 -1.51 38.49
C LYS A 655 3.45 0.01 38.49
N GLU A 656 4.24 0.72 37.68
CA GLU A 656 4.13 2.17 37.55
C GLU A 656 2.79 2.57 36.93
N VAL A 657 2.35 1.89 35.87
CA VAL A 657 1.02 2.08 35.27
C VAL A 657 -0.10 1.89 36.31
N LEU A 658 -0.06 0.82 37.10
CA LEU A 658 -1.06 0.60 38.16
C LEU A 658 -1.01 1.67 39.25
N THR A 659 0.18 2.17 39.57
CA THR A 659 0.36 3.23 40.57
C THR A 659 -0.31 4.53 40.10
N LYS A 660 -0.03 4.95 38.86
CA LYS A 660 -0.65 6.15 38.27
C LYS A 660 -2.15 5.97 38.00
N ALA A 661 -2.59 4.78 37.63
CA ALA A 661 -4.01 4.48 37.52
C ALA A 661 -4.71 4.60 38.89
N LYS A 662 -4.06 4.19 39.98
CA LYS A 662 -4.63 4.30 41.32
C LYS A 662 -4.83 5.76 41.74
N GLU A 663 -3.94 6.66 41.34
CA GLU A 663 -4.08 8.10 41.57
C GLU A 663 -5.32 8.65 40.85
N VAL A 664 -5.51 8.31 39.58
CA VAL A 664 -6.72 8.68 38.81
C VAL A 664 -8.00 8.18 39.49
N TYR A 665 -8.03 6.92 39.93
CA TYR A 665 -9.23 6.34 40.56
C TYR A 665 -9.50 7.00 41.92
N LYS A 666 -8.47 7.24 42.75
CA LYS A 666 -8.62 7.98 44.01
C LYS A 666 -9.20 9.37 43.78
N PHE A 667 -8.68 10.10 42.79
CA PHE A 667 -9.21 11.41 42.42
C PHE A 667 -10.68 11.32 42.03
N PHE A 668 -11.03 10.37 41.16
CA PHE A 668 -12.40 10.17 40.71
C PHE A 668 -13.37 9.94 41.88
N TYR A 669 -13.05 9.05 42.82
CA TYR A 669 -13.93 8.78 43.96
C TYR A 669 -13.98 9.91 44.99
N SER A 670 -12.89 10.67 45.16
CA SER A 670 -12.86 11.80 46.08
C SER A 670 -13.53 13.05 45.53
N HIS A 671 -13.88 13.10 44.24
CA HIS A 671 -14.58 14.22 43.60
C HIS A 671 -15.88 13.80 42.89
N ILE A 672 -16.36 12.57 43.13
CA ILE A 672 -17.52 12.01 42.42
C ILE A 672 -18.80 12.85 42.54
N ASN A 673 -18.99 13.50 43.68
CA ASN A 673 -20.13 14.38 43.97
C ASN A 673 -20.02 15.78 43.31
N GLU A 674 -18.87 16.10 42.72
CA GLU A 674 -18.61 17.35 42.00
C GLU A 674 -18.82 17.18 40.48
N MET A 675 -19.15 15.98 40.02
CA MET A 675 -19.31 15.64 38.61
C MET A 675 -20.75 15.20 38.31
N ALA A 676 -21.26 15.57 37.13
CA ALA A 676 -22.48 14.98 36.59
C ALA A 676 -22.21 13.56 36.09
N THR A 677 -22.74 12.56 36.79
CA THR A 677 -22.48 11.13 36.57
C THR A 677 -23.50 10.46 35.65
N GLN A 678 -24.69 11.06 35.46
CA GLN A 678 -25.80 10.44 34.75
C GLN A 678 -25.50 10.19 33.27
N ASN A 679 -24.75 11.09 32.62
CA ASN A 679 -24.36 10.98 31.21
C ASN A 679 -23.56 9.69 30.91
N TRP A 680 -22.88 9.15 31.92
CA TRP A 680 -22.05 7.96 31.84
C TRP A 680 -22.62 6.76 32.62
N LYS A 681 -23.86 6.87 33.12
CA LYS A 681 -24.55 5.82 33.89
C LYS A 681 -23.72 5.29 35.07
N ILE A 682 -23.03 6.19 35.77
CA ILE A 682 -22.20 5.86 36.92
C ILE A 682 -23.08 5.76 38.16
N GLU A 683 -23.41 4.53 38.55
CA GLU A 683 -24.31 4.22 39.69
C GLU A 683 -23.69 3.19 40.66
N ASN A 684 -22.54 2.61 40.30
CA ASN A 684 -21.90 1.53 41.04
C ASN A 684 -20.45 1.83 41.38
N TRP A 685 -20.00 1.32 42.52
CA TRP A 685 -18.62 1.46 42.99
C TRP A 685 -17.60 0.89 42.00
N ASP A 686 -17.93 -0.15 41.23
CA ASP A 686 -17.05 -0.81 40.28
C ASP A 686 -17.09 -0.18 38.87
N SER A 687 -17.36 1.13 38.81
CA SER A 687 -17.37 1.92 37.57
C SER A 687 -16.21 1.57 36.64
N GLY A 688 -16.52 1.33 35.37
CA GLY A 688 -15.54 0.88 34.39
C GLY A 688 -14.63 1.99 33.86
N TRP A 689 -13.51 1.60 33.25
CA TRP A 689 -12.52 2.56 32.76
C TRP A 689 -13.11 3.53 31.73
N TYR A 690 -14.03 3.04 30.90
CA TYR A 690 -14.81 3.89 29.99
C TYR A 690 -15.52 5.02 30.73
N GLN A 691 -16.26 4.66 31.78
CA GLN A 691 -17.09 5.59 32.53
C GLN A 691 -16.22 6.62 33.25
N ILE A 692 -15.20 6.16 33.97
CA ILE A 692 -14.28 7.02 34.73
C ILE A 692 -13.59 8.03 33.80
N ARG A 693 -12.96 7.56 32.72
CA ARG A 693 -12.23 8.42 31.79
C ARG A 693 -13.13 9.43 31.10
N ARG A 694 -14.34 9.03 30.71
CA ARG A 694 -15.28 9.90 30.00
C ARG A 694 -15.87 10.96 30.93
N CYS A 695 -16.21 10.59 32.17
CA CYS A 695 -16.68 11.51 33.19
C CYS A 695 -15.61 12.55 33.55
N LEU A 696 -14.39 12.12 33.89
CA LEU A 696 -13.29 13.04 34.21
C LEU A 696 -13.00 14.02 33.06
N ASN A 697 -12.95 13.52 31.82
CA ASN A 697 -12.68 14.36 30.65
C ASN A 697 -13.81 15.35 30.33
N GLU A 698 -15.08 15.00 30.57
CA GLU A 698 -16.21 15.93 30.40
C GLU A 698 -16.12 17.13 31.35
N HIS A 699 -15.64 16.89 32.57
CA HIS A 699 -15.52 17.91 33.62
C HIS A 699 -14.13 18.57 33.69
N ASN A 700 -13.20 18.20 32.80
CA ASN A 700 -11.79 18.62 32.81
C ASN A 700 -11.06 18.31 34.15
N PHE A 701 -11.46 17.23 34.81
CA PHE A 701 -10.91 16.79 36.09
C PHE A 701 -9.78 15.77 35.91
N ALA A 702 -8.88 15.69 36.89
CA ALA A 702 -7.72 14.79 36.91
C ALA A 702 -6.82 14.88 35.66
N THR A 703 -6.72 16.07 35.04
CA THR A 703 -5.99 16.24 33.76
C THR A 703 -4.50 15.87 33.91
N GLU A 704 -3.89 16.21 35.05
CA GLU A 704 -2.49 15.89 35.33
C GLU A 704 -2.29 14.39 35.51
N GLU A 705 -3.08 13.75 36.38
CA GLU A 705 -3.04 12.32 36.67
C GLU A 705 -3.32 11.48 35.42
N MET A 706 -4.28 11.91 34.57
CA MET A 706 -4.57 11.27 33.29
C MET A 706 -3.41 11.38 32.30
N ASN A 707 -2.70 12.51 32.28
CA ASN A 707 -1.51 12.69 31.43
C ASN A 707 -0.33 11.85 31.93
N GLU A 708 -0.13 11.77 33.25
CA GLU A 708 0.90 10.92 33.85
C GLU A 708 0.62 9.45 33.57
N LEU A 709 -0.61 8.98 33.78
CA LEU A 709 -1.03 7.61 33.43
C LEU A 709 -0.80 7.31 31.94
N LYS A 710 -1.14 8.27 31.06
CA LYS A 710 -0.90 8.11 29.64
C LYS A 710 0.59 7.96 29.33
N LYS A 711 1.45 8.78 29.94
CA LYS A 711 2.91 8.72 29.73
C LYS A 711 3.46 7.34 30.09
N VAL A 712 3.17 6.85 31.29
CA VAL A 712 3.67 5.53 31.75
C VAL A 712 3.04 4.38 30.95
N SER A 713 1.79 4.55 30.48
CA SER A 713 1.15 3.57 29.58
C SER A 713 1.79 3.56 28.18
N ASP A 714 2.23 4.71 27.68
CA ASP A 714 2.98 4.82 26.42
C ASP A 714 4.39 4.20 26.58
N ASP A 715 5.05 4.39 27.72
CA ASP A 715 6.34 3.75 28.03
C ASP A 715 6.22 2.21 28.08
N LEU A 716 5.18 1.69 28.74
CA LEU A 716 4.87 0.25 28.72
C LEU A 716 4.55 -0.25 27.29
N ALA A 717 3.84 0.54 26.49
CA ALA A 717 3.58 0.20 25.08
C ALA A 717 4.87 0.13 24.25
N ASN A 718 5.81 1.05 24.49
CA ASN A 718 7.11 1.09 23.82
C ASN A 718 7.99 -0.12 24.21
N LYS A 719 7.86 -0.63 25.44
CA LYS A 719 8.48 -1.89 25.87
C LYS A 719 7.88 -3.12 25.17
N ILE A 720 6.55 -3.16 25.04
CA ILE A 720 5.82 -4.29 24.45
C ILE A 720 6.02 -4.34 22.92
N LEU A 721 6.02 -3.20 22.23
CA LEU A 721 6.04 -3.10 20.77
C LEU A 721 7.14 -3.94 20.09
N PRO A 722 8.44 -3.85 20.44
CA PRO A 722 9.46 -4.68 19.81
C PRO A 722 9.28 -6.18 20.06
N GLN A 723 8.72 -6.55 21.23
CA GLN A 723 8.44 -7.95 21.57
C GLN A 723 7.30 -8.55 20.71
N ILE A 724 6.34 -7.73 20.26
CA ILE A 724 5.30 -8.16 19.33
C ILE A 724 5.93 -8.72 18.04
N GLU A 725 6.94 -8.04 17.51
CA GLU A 725 7.69 -8.48 16.33
C GLU A 725 8.58 -9.69 16.66
N GLU A 726 9.27 -9.66 17.81
CA GLU A 726 10.17 -10.74 18.28
C GLU A 726 9.43 -12.08 18.42
N PHE A 727 8.26 -12.09 19.04
CA PHE A 727 7.44 -13.30 19.19
C PHE A 727 6.73 -13.71 17.89
N GLY A 728 6.78 -12.89 16.84
CA GLY A 728 6.23 -13.20 15.52
C GLY A 728 4.72 -12.94 15.38
N PHE A 729 4.15 -12.03 16.16
CA PHE A 729 2.75 -11.62 15.97
C PHE A 729 2.54 -10.78 14.71
N LEU A 730 3.61 -10.20 14.15
CA LEU A 730 3.60 -9.36 12.96
C LEU A 730 4.86 -9.58 12.11
N ASP A 731 4.69 -9.48 10.79
CA ASP A 731 5.79 -9.43 9.84
C ASP A 731 6.55 -8.10 9.93
N LYS A 732 7.87 -8.16 9.80
CA LYS A 732 8.75 -6.98 9.78
C LYS A 732 8.95 -6.45 8.36
N ASP A 733 8.71 -5.15 8.17
CA ASP A 733 8.99 -4.44 6.93
C ASP A 733 10.38 -3.77 7.02
N GLU A 734 11.16 -3.81 5.94
CA GLU A 734 12.46 -3.12 5.85
C GLU A 734 12.30 -1.79 5.10
N VAL A 735 12.58 -0.68 5.76
CA VAL A 735 12.67 0.63 5.12
C VAL A 735 14.12 1.05 5.17
N TYR A 736 14.74 1.31 4.01
CA TYR A 736 16.09 1.84 3.94
C TYR A 736 15.99 3.28 4.45
N GLU A 737 16.73 3.62 5.50
CA GLU A 737 16.72 4.97 6.08
C GLU A 737 16.85 6.01 4.96
N GLU A 738 15.98 7.04 4.96
CA GLU A 738 16.18 8.22 4.13
C GLU A 738 17.53 8.83 4.54
N ILE A 739 18.52 8.78 3.65
CA ILE A 739 19.82 9.44 3.84
C ILE A 739 19.62 10.95 3.76
#